data_AF-A0A963Q5H0-F1
#
_entry.id   AF-A0A963Q5H0-F1
#
_cell.length_a   1.000
_cell.length_b   1.000
_cell.length_c   1.000
_cell.angle_alpha   90.00
_cell.angle_beta   90.00
_cell.angle_gamma   90.00
#
_symmetry.space_group_name_H-M   'P 1'
#
loop_
_entity.id
_entity.type
_entity.pdbx_description
1 polymer ?
#
loop_
_entity_poly.entity_id
_entity_poly.type
_entity_poly.pdbx_seq_one_letter_code
_entity_poly.pdbx_strand_id
1 'polypeptide(L)'
;DGRFMTSRNSLSGVAGHAGYLLSLGEALNGVAPLLADNGDTKTFNGNMLNEAIATPGNIQQATIHVSGALKKAVNLTPFSVDPNWNGSYDEFVGSGPKQNDPFLFADDAHYSDDIIFGGLGSDWLHGGSGDDAILGGEALGEAYTQIYDAQGALAGVARSDYLRPYNPGDVLRFNPVDVDGWHYDRSRRAGEFALYDEYDPLRKITLNADGTANKSDAGALPWFLNFSTQEGEYVPAGLNPKPVGQTADGYPQAWDDGSDRIFGDTGNDWLVGGTGRDDIYGGFGNDLLNADDNQDTNLLRNDQPDTQPSYEDRAFGGAGRDVLIANTGGDRLIDWVGEFNSYLVPFAPFGMATVSRTLQPQLAEFLYALSDSDGADPTRAADTGSAAIRNGEPEGELGVIRQKDFAWHDQTGAPTDPQAGNIPGGKRDVLRTANFNDGSLQALAPDSGTWSVAAGSLQVAATSAHADAVAVYQVGDALPGYFEVQASVKALKPTGGWGANGFIVFDYVSDTNFKFAGIDVATNKLVMGHRNATGWVYDQQQSVKGGLKNDTWYNLKVSVNGLTATLVLDNGTSLSHTYAPTVVDGWSYGLNWGLVGFGSNNARGAVDNITVLVVPAATTVVRTDHFGGPNNTLFSGGNAVGGGSFTLANGRYAGVPAGGATVVSLANIDGITNLAATAVLDLGATLNTTGRAGFVFDHYSDTDYKWVAIDVQTRQVLIGHRQGNTWTIDAAVGKNTLAAGTNVTLGVSLRGSTVSVTLDGQAVLGFVYHAVTIDGRFGVFAKAGSVSIDTMTVKTDDASVSEGSGTHTLMAAGPNAGTGAHTSALTMGELQPVLDEALLRWSQRADDGFMQALGRVDVQIVDLPGLALGEYLDGVVYLDIDAAGHGWFVDPTPRDDREFARVDGQLAAQHGLAVQRMDLLSVLAHELGHAGGLEHTDSGVMATVLHAGVRTVGTTADAHGGAAANTDVRPGASKAGDAVEVFDPAPFPSGSTAGAPASDAATAPVIHWAGQPAEQGWRASTMAARPDWHGDFFIHLGQTAAERNPTAGLRIQVPVAGKITPTLAKR
;
A
#
# COMPACT_ATOMS: atom_id res chain seq x y z
N ASP A 1 -33.36 -10.32 1.93
CA ASP A 1 -34.32 -10.58 0.83
C ASP A 1 -33.62 -10.14 -0.47
N GLY A 2 -32.62 -10.92 -0.90
CA GLY A 2 -31.85 -10.64 -2.11
C GLY A 2 -32.57 -11.21 -3.34
N ARG A 3 -32.43 -10.55 -4.50
CA ARG A 3 -33.00 -11.05 -5.76
C ARG A 3 -31.91 -11.66 -6.62
N PHE A 4 -31.97 -12.98 -6.82
CA PHE A 4 -31.16 -13.65 -7.84
C PHE A 4 -31.66 -13.30 -9.24
N MET A 5 -30.83 -12.62 -10.02
CA MET A 5 -31.06 -12.38 -11.44
C MET A 5 -30.18 -13.35 -12.23
N THR A 6 -30.77 -14.07 -13.19
CA THR A 6 -30.02 -15.01 -14.02
C THR A 6 -30.43 -14.87 -15.47
N SER A 7 -29.50 -15.10 -16.39
CA SER A 7 -29.76 -15.24 -17.82
C SER A 7 -28.99 -16.44 -18.34
N ARG A 8 -29.53 -17.15 -19.34
CA ARG A 8 -28.83 -18.28 -19.98
C ARG A 8 -27.91 -17.74 -21.07
N ASN A 9 -26.62 -18.06 -21.01
CA ASN A 9 -25.68 -17.77 -22.10
C ASN A 9 -25.89 -18.77 -23.24
N SER A 10 -26.92 -18.58 -24.06
CA SER A 10 -27.26 -19.53 -25.13
C SER A 10 -26.96 -18.99 -26.53
N LEU A 11 -26.16 -19.74 -27.30
CA LEU A 11 -26.16 -19.72 -28.76
C LEU A 11 -26.96 -20.92 -29.27
N SER A 12 -28.29 -20.82 -29.41
CA SER A 12 -29.04 -21.91 -30.06
C SER A 12 -28.93 -21.80 -31.59
N GLY A 13 -27.81 -22.26 -32.14
CA GLY A 13 -27.58 -22.38 -33.57
C GLY A 13 -27.72 -23.83 -34.06
N VAL A 14 -28.95 -24.34 -34.20
CA VAL A 14 -29.18 -25.49 -35.11
C VAL A 14 -29.90 -24.96 -36.35
N ALA A 15 -29.18 -24.88 -37.46
CA ALA A 15 -29.76 -24.49 -38.74
C ALA A 15 -30.85 -25.51 -39.15
N GLY A 16 -32.11 -25.09 -39.18
CA GLY A 16 -33.20 -25.84 -39.81
C GLY A 16 -34.43 -26.18 -38.96
N HIS A 17 -34.53 -25.73 -37.69
CA HIS A 17 -35.78 -25.87 -36.92
C HIS A 17 -36.62 -24.59 -36.98
N ALA A 18 -37.77 -24.67 -37.65
CA ALA A 18 -38.75 -23.60 -37.72
C ALA A 18 -39.43 -23.42 -36.35
N GLY A 19 -38.82 -22.61 -35.49
CA GLY A 19 -39.32 -22.30 -34.14
C GLY A 19 -38.30 -21.68 -33.19
N TYR A 20 -37.00 -21.80 -33.46
CA TYR A 20 -35.93 -21.16 -32.69
C TYR A 20 -35.38 -19.95 -33.47
N LEU A 21 -35.69 -18.74 -33.00
CA LEU A 21 -35.10 -17.52 -33.54
C LEU A 21 -33.69 -17.35 -32.98
N LEU A 22 -32.79 -16.79 -33.79
CA LEU A 22 -31.52 -16.19 -33.37
C LEU A 22 -31.82 -14.99 -32.46
N SER A 23 -32.18 -15.26 -31.21
CA SER A 23 -32.27 -14.25 -30.17
C SER A 23 -31.30 -14.65 -29.08
N LEU A 24 -30.24 -13.84 -28.93
CA LEU A 24 -29.79 -13.26 -27.65
C LEU A 24 -30.46 -13.90 -26.42
N GLY A 25 -29.66 -14.40 -25.46
CA GLY A 25 -30.15 -15.08 -24.24
C GLY A 25 -31.42 -14.45 -23.66
N GLU A 26 -32.39 -15.26 -23.22
CA GLU A 26 -33.65 -14.73 -22.71
C GLU A 26 -33.38 -13.75 -21.57
N ALA A 27 -33.73 -12.48 -21.76
CA ALA A 27 -33.68 -11.47 -20.71
C ALA A 27 -34.63 -11.91 -19.58
N LEU A 28 -34.04 -12.43 -18.52
CA LEU A 28 -34.71 -12.80 -17.28
C LEU A 28 -34.27 -11.78 -16.23
N ASN A 29 -35.25 -11.15 -15.58
CA ASN A 29 -35.05 -10.24 -14.45
C ASN A 29 -34.11 -9.03 -14.67
N GLY A 30 -33.92 -8.54 -15.90
CA GLY A 30 -33.28 -7.23 -16.15
C GLY A 30 -31.82 -7.24 -16.61
N VAL A 31 -31.21 -8.41 -16.81
CA VAL A 31 -29.85 -8.53 -17.37
C VAL A 31 -29.89 -8.47 -18.90
N ALA A 32 -29.08 -7.60 -19.51
CA ALA A 32 -28.97 -7.47 -20.96
C ALA A 32 -28.32 -8.72 -21.59
N PRO A 33 -28.77 -9.17 -22.77
CA PRO A 33 -28.14 -10.30 -23.43
C PRO A 33 -26.78 -9.92 -24.03
N LEU A 34 -25.87 -10.90 -24.03
CA LEU A 34 -24.51 -10.75 -24.57
C LEU A 34 -24.48 -10.78 -26.09
N LEU A 35 -23.53 -10.05 -26.67
CA LEU A 35 -23.24 -10.05 -28.09
C LEU A 35 -22.54 -11.36 -28.48
N ALA A 36 -22.84 -11.89 -29.67
CA ALA A 36 -22.16 -13.08 -30.20
C ALA A 36 -20.73 -12.75 -30.70
N ASP A 37 -20.55 -11.54 -31.20
CA ASP A 37 -19.29 -10.93 -31.64
C ASP A 37 -19.57 -9.42 -31.81
N ASN A 38 -18.66 -8.57 -31.34
CA ASN A 38 -18.72 -7.11 -31.48
C ASN A 38 -17.66 -6.59 -32.49
N GLY A 39 -16.86 -7.49 -33.06
CA GLY A 39 -15.81 -7.23 -34.03
C GLY A 39 -14.50 -6.69 -33.44
N ASP A 40 -14.39 -6.55 -32.13
CA ASP A 40 -13.21 -6.09 -31.41
C ASP A 40 -12.62 -7.21 -30.56
N THR A 41 -11.50 -7.77 -31.00
CA THR A 41 -10.77 -8.82 -30.27
C THR A 41 -9.63 -8.27 -29.42
N LYS A 42 -9.54 -6.94 -29.29
CA LYS A 42 -8.36 -6.24 -28.74
C LYS A 42 -8.68 -5.39 -27.53
N THR A 43 -9.89 -4.85 -27.44
CA THR A 43 -10.39 -4.25 -26.20
C THR A 43 -11.53 -5.10 -25.66
N PHE A 44 -11.35 -5.58 -24.44
CA PHE A 44 -12.41 -6.30 -23.76
C PHE A 44 -13.30 -5.31 -23.02
N ASN A 45 -14.61 -5.49 -23.16
CA ASN A 45 -15.64 -4.63 -22.58
C ASN A 45 -16.71 -5.41 -21.83
N GLY A 46 -16.53 -6.73 -21.68
CA GLY A 46 -17.39 -7.59 -20.86
C GLY A 46 -18.81 -7.74 -21.40
N ASN A 47 -19.00 -7.62 -22.71
CA ASN A 47 -20.33 -7.70 -23.32
C ASN A 47 -20.48 -8.82 -24.35
N MET A 48 -19.46 -9.66 -24.52
CA MET A 48 -19.45 -10.75 -25.48
C MET A 48 -19.54 -12.14 -24.84
N LEU A 49 -20.11 -13.08 -25.59
CA LEU A 49 -20.12 -14.50 -25.26
C LEU A 49 -18.74 -15.12 -25.53
N ASN A 50 -18.20 -15.90 -24.58
CA ASN A 50 -16.84 -16.46 -24.65
C ASN A 50 -15.77 -15.39 -24.92
N GLU A 51 -15.88 -14.23 -24.28
CA GLU A 51 -14.92 -13.15 -24.46
C GLU A 51 -13.58 -13.54 -23.80
N ALA A 52 -12.50 -13.55 -24.58
CA ALA A 52 -11.17 -13.72 -24.03
C ALA A 52 -10.67 -12.36 -23.54
N ILE A 53 -10.41 -12.27 -22.24
CA ILE A 53 -9.90 -11.06 -21.59
C ILE A 53 -8.49 -11.33 -21.07
N ALA A 54 -7.60 -10.34 -21.19
CA ALA A 54 -6.23 -10.48 -20.73
C ALA A 54 -5.59 -9.12 -20.41
N THR A 55 -4.71 -9.10 -19.42
CA THR A 55 -3.84 -7.94 -19.17
C THR A 55 -2.61 -7.98 -20.09
N PRO A 56 -1.90 -6.84 -20.28
CA PRO A 56 -0.68 -6.75 -21.07
C PRO A 56 0.28 -7.94 -20.95
N GLY A 57 0.75 -8.49 -22.08
CA GLY A 57 1.65 -9.66 -22.05
C GLY A 57 0.96 -10.96 -21.64
N ASN A 58 -0.37 -10.98 -21.60
CA ASN A 58 -1.21 -12.11 -21.19
C ASN A 58 -0.85 -12.62 -19.78
N ILE A 59 -0.58 -11.70 -18.85
CA ILE A 59 -0.21 -12.05 -17.47
C ILE A 59 -1.42 -12.63 -16.74
N GLN A 60 -2.52 -11.88 -16.74
CA GLN A 60 -3.83 -12.36 -16.32
C GLN A 60 -4.63 -12.71 -17.57
N GLN A 61 -5.35 -13.83 -17.52
CA GLN A 61 -6.16 -14.31 -18.63
C GLN A 61 -7.43 -14.98 -18.08
N ALA A 62 -8.55 -14.73 -18.74
CA ALA A 62 -9.80 -15.43 -18.47
C ALA A 62 -10.64 -15.51 -19.75
N THR A 63 -11.54 -16.50 -19.80
CA THR A 63 -12.63 -16.50 -20.76
C THR A 63 -13.92 -16.25 -19.99
N ILE A 64 -14.50 -15.07 -20.15
CA ILE A 64 -15.70 -14.68 -19.44
C ILE A 64 -16.95 -15.01 -20.25
N HIS A 65 -18.08 -15.06 -19.55
CA HIS A 65 -19.39 -15.27 -20.14
C HIS A 65 -19.47 -16.51 -21.05
N VAL A 66 -18.98 -17.63 -20.51
CA VAL A 66 -18.87 -18.89 -21.23
C VAL A 66 -20.23 -19.36 -21.75
N SER A 67 -20.27 -19.80 -23.01
CA SER A 67 -21.47 -20.33 -23.65
C SER A 67 -21.95 -21.60 -22.96
N GLY A 68 -23.24 -21.65 -22.65
CA GLY A 68 -23.87 -22.75 -21.90
C GLY A 68 -23.87 -22.53 -20.39
N ALA A 69 -23.03 -21.65 -19.85
CA ALA A 69 -23.09 -21.23 -18.45
C ALA A 69 -24.26 -20.26 -18.19
N LEU A 70 -24.59 -20.05 -16.93
CA LEU A 70 -25.54 -19.03 -16.52
C LEU A 70 -24.78 -17.71 -16.31
N LYS A 71 -25.22 -16.61 -16.95
CA LYS A 71 -24.87 -15.27 -16.46
C LYS A 71 -25.71 -15.01 -15.22
N LYS A 72 -25.06 -14.63 -14.13
CA LYS A 72 -25.68 -14.37 -12.83
C LYS A 72 -25.41 -12.93 -12.47
N ALA A 73 -26.33 -12.35 -11.74
CA ALA A 73 -26.12 -11.11 -11.00
C ALA A 73 -26.99 -11.20 -9.76
N VAL A 74 -26.44 -10.78 -8.63
CA VAL A 74 -27.23 -10.61 -7.41
C VAL A 74 -27.63 -9.15 -7.27
N ASN A 75 -28.75 -8.91 -6.58
CA ASN A 75 -29.09 -7.59 -6.07
C ASN A 75 -29.30 -7.77 -4.57
N LEU A 76 -28.33 -7.27 -3.80
CA LEU A 76 -28.28 -7.31 -2.35
C LEU A 76 -29.10 -6.16 -1.73
N THR A 77 -29.49 -5.14 -2.50
CA THR A 77 -30.32 -4.04 -2.00
C THR A 77 -31.79 -4.45 -1.73
N PRO A 78 -32.34 -4.25 -0.52
CA PRO A 78 -31.73 -3.65 0.65
C PRO A 78 -31.42 -4.65 1.75
N PHE A 79 -30.15 -4.71 2.13
CA PHE A 79 -29.66 -5.52 3.23
C PHE A 79 -29.56 -4.72 4.54
N SER A 80 -30.54 -3.87 4.81
CA SER A 80 -30.53 -3.10 6.06
C SER A 80 -31.08 -3.90 7.24
N VAL A 81 -30.31 -3.92 8.33
CA VAL A 81 -30.75 -4.39 9.66
C VAL A 81 -31.66 -3.39 10.37
N ASP A 82 -31.76 -2.13 9.90
CA ASP A 82 -32.72 -1.15 10.41
C ASP A 82 -34.16 -1.48 9.97
N PRO A 83 -35.09 -1.79 10.89
CA PRO A 83 -36.49 -2.01 10.57
C PRO A 83 -37.22 -0.76 10.02
N ASN A 84 -36.60 0.42 10.02
CA ASN A 84 -37.12 1.65 9.43
C ASN A 84 -36.44 2.05 8.11
N TRP A 85 -35.70 1.13 7.49
CA TRP A 85 -34.87 1.39 6.32
C TRP A 85 -35.56 2.27 5.26
N ASN A 86 -34.87 3.36 4.94
CA ASN A 86 -35.16 4.26 3.84
C ASN A 86 -34.01 4.15 2.86
N GLY A 87 -34.26 3.60 1.66
CA GLY A 87 -33.27 3.42 0.58
C GLY A 87 -32.69 4.69 -0.06
N SER A 88 -32.49 5.73 0.75
CA SER A 88 -31.79 6.95 0.38
C SER A 88 -30.63 7.27 1.33
N TYR A 89 -30.67 6.81 2.59
CA TYR A 89 -29.71 7.13 3.67
C TYR A 89 -30.06 6.22 4.86
N ASP A 90 -29.10 5.48 5.44
CA ASP A 90 -29.05 5.02 6.87
C ASP A 90 -28.36 3.65 7.14
N GLU A 91 -27.27 3.28 6.45
CA GLU A 91 -26.33 2.24 6.97
C GLU A 91 -24.97 2.84 7.40
N PHE A 92 -24.79 4.14 7.14
CA PHE A 92 -23.61 4.93 7.45
C PHE A 92 -23.88 6.03 8.50
N VAL A 93 -24.89 5.84 9.36
CA VAL A 93 -25.11 6.77 10.48
C VAL A 93 -25.85 6.15 11.68
N GLY A 94 -25.10 5.47 12.54
CA GLY A 94 -25.30 5.54 13.98
C GLY A 94 -26.17 4.46 14.62
N SER A 95 -25.53 3.34 14.99
CA SER A 95 -26.01 2.52 16.11
C SER A 95 -24.90 1.84 16.92
N GLY A 96 -24.14 2.60 17.71
CA GLY A 96 -23.35 2.10 18.85
C GLY A 96 -22.03 1.38 18.51
N PRO A 97 -21.00 1.43 19.38
CA PRO A 97 -19.63 1.07 18.96
C PRO A 97 -19.20 -0.39 19.23
N LYS A 98 -18.58 -1.08 18.24
CA LYS A 98 -17.30 -1.82 18.44
C LYS A 98 -16.22 -0.72 18.52
N GLN A 99 -15.54 -0.55 19.65
CA GLN A 99 -14.91 0.74 20.01
C GLN A 99 -13.55 1.10 19.36
N ASN A 100 -12.97 0.33 18.44
CA ASN A 100 -11.52 0.41 18.23
C ASN A 100 -10.96 0.41 16.80
N ASP A 101 -11.72 0.61 15.71
CA ASP A 101 -11.11 0.73 14.36
C ASP A 101 -10.80 2.19 13.99
N PRO A 102 -9.54 2.55 13.70
CA PRO A 102 -9.12 3.88 13.31
C PRO A 102 -9.06 4.15 11.80
N PHE A 103 -9.39 3.19 10.93
CA PHE A 103 -9.34 3.35 9.47
C PHE A 103 -10.67 3.64 8.79
N LEU A 104 -11.76 3.73 9.54
CA LEU A 104 -13.05 4.11 9.01
C LEU A 104 -13.32 5.60 9.22
N PHE A 105 -13.91 6.21 8.19
CA PHE A 105 -14.77 7.37 8.38
C PHE A 105 -15.64 7.10 9.60
N ALA A 106 -15.45 7.91 10.64
CA ALA A 106 -16.06 7.70 11.94
C ALA A 106 -17.59 7.51 11.80
N ASP A 107 -18.09 6.30 12.09
CA ASP A 107 -19.15 6.02 13.07
C ASP A 107 -19.94 4.71 12.87
N ASP A 108 -19.64 3.84 11.89
CA ASP A 108 -20.50 2.66 11.61
C ASP A 108 -19.76 1.31 11.64
N ALA A 109 -19.97 0.59 12.74
CA ALA A 109 -19.62 -0.81 12.89
C ALA A 109 -20.71 -1.68 12.20
N HIS A 110 -20.32 -2.54 11.27
CA HIS A 110 -21.22 -3.51 10.65
C HIS A 110 -21.38 -4.73 11.58
N TYR A 111 -22.62 -5.15 11.82
CA TYR A 111 -22.99 -6.19 12.80
C TYR A 111 -23.41 -7.52 12.15
N SER A 112 -23.27 -7.65 10.83
CA SER A 112 -23.81 -8.79 10.09
C SER A 112 -22.75 -9.84 9.77
N ASP A 113 -21.85 -10.11 10.71
CA ASP A 113 -20.82 -11.14 10.65
C ASP A 113 -21.44 -12.52 10.32
N ASP A 114 -21.31 -12.96 9.07
CA ASP A 114 -21.92 -14.16 8.53
C ASP A 114 -20.94 -15.36 8.52
N ILE A 115 -21.53 -16.58 8.54
CA ILE A 115 -20.79 -17.83 8.32
C ILE A 115 -21.42 -18.55 7.14
N ILE A 116 -20.65 -18.73 6.07
CA ILE A 116 -21.14 -19.27 4.80
C ILE A 116 -20.30 -20.49 4.40
N PHE A 117 -20.98 -21.57 4.00
CA PHE A 117 -20.38 -22.77 3.41
C PHE A 117 -21.00 -23.00 2.03
N GLY A 118 -20.21 -23.10 0.97
CA GLY A 118 -20.69 -23.33 -0.40
C GLY A 118 -21.16 -24.76 -0.61
N GLY A 119 -20.31 -25.73 -0.26
CA GLY A 119 -20.64 -27.15 -0.36
C GLY A 119 -19.85 -27.86 -1.47
N LEU A 120 -20.49 -28.82 -2.12
CA LEU A 120 -19.95 -29.46 -3.33
C LEU A 120 -20.58 -28.86 -4.59
N GLY A 121 -19.76 -28.64 -5.60
CA GLY A 121 -20.06 -28.01 -6.88
C GLY A 121 -19.46 -26.61 -6.95
N SER A 122 -19.59 -25.95 -8.11
CA SER A 122 -19.20 -24.54 -8.22
C SER A 122 -20.28 -23.63 -7.65
N ASP A 123 -19.92 -22.87 -6.62
CA ASP A 123 -20.80 -22.00 -5.85
C ASP A 123 -20.59 -20.50 -6.12
N TRP A 124 -21.59 -19.70 -5.72
CA TRP A 124 -21.57 -18.24 -5.81
C TRP A 124 -21.95 -17.65 -4.45
N LEU A 125 -20.96 -17.08 -3.77
CA LEU A 125 -21.02 -16.67 -2.37
C LEU A 125 -20.72 -15.18 -2.24
N HIS A 126 -21.55 -14.47 -1.47
CA HIS A 126 -21.40 -13.05 -1.16
C HIS A 126 -21.60 -12.87 0.35
N GLY A 127 -20.60 -12.30 1.03
CA GLY A 127 -20.65 -11.98 2.46
C GLY A 127 -21.54 -10.79 2.76
N GLY A 128 -21.39 -9.72 1.99
CA GLY A 128 -22.23 -8.53 2.09
C GLY A 128 -21.60 -7.46 2.98
N SER A 129 -21.88 -7.47 4.28
CA SER A 129 -21.44 -6.40 5.18
C SER A 129 -21.24 -6.92 6.59
N GLY A 130 -20.03 -6.79 7.12
CA GLY A 130 -19.66 -7.38 8.41
C GLY A 130 -18.34 -8.12 8.27
N ASP A 131 -17.82 -8.66 9.37
CA ASP A 131 -16.61 -9.49 9.31
C ASP A 131 -17.04 -10.94 8.99
N ASP A 132 -16.97 -11.34 7.71
CA ASP A 132 -17.60 -12.56 7.21
C ASP A 132 -16.62 -13.75 7.09
N ALA A 133 -17.07 -14.93 7.53
CA ALA A 133 -16.32 -16.18 7.45
C ALA A 133 -16.89 -17.10 6.37
N ILE A 134 -16.18 -17.23 5.24
CA ILE A 134 -16.69 -17.92 4.05
C ILE A 134 -15.76 -19.08 3.66
N LEU A 135 -16.36 -20.26 3.41
CA LEU A 135 -15.71 -21.42 2.81
C LEU A 135 -16.46 -21.80 1.52
N GLY A 136 -15.78 -21.88 0.38
CA GLY A 136 -16.35 -22.39 -0.87
C GLY A 136 -16.68 -23.88 -0.79
N GLY A 137 -15.77 -24.68 -0.25
CA GLY A 137 -15.97 -26.11 -0.06
C GLY A 137 -17.01 -26.55 1.00
N GLU A 138 -17.16 -27.87 1.14
CA GLU A 138 -18.12 -28.49 2.07
C GLU A 138 -17.65 -28.41 3.53
N ALA A 139 -18.58 -28.04 4.42
CA ALA A 139 -18.34 -28.00 5.85
C ALA A 139 -18.03 -29.40 6.41
N LEU A 140 -16.99 -29.51 7.24
CA LEU A 140 -16.63 -30.77 7.89
C LEU A 140 -17.77 -31.31 8.78
N GLY A 141 -17.92 -32.62 8.85
CA GLY A 141 -18.94 -33.27 9.69
C GLY A 141 -18.75 -33.10 11.22
N GLU A 142 -17.58 -32.62 11.65
CA GLU A 142 -17.30 -32.19 13.02
C GLU A 142 -16.24 -31.09 12.99
N ALA A 143 -16.61 -29.90 13.45
CA ALA A 143 -15.72 -28.73 13.52
C ALA A 143 -16.12 -27.76 14.65
N TYR A 144 -15.25 -26.81 14.93
CA TYR A 144 -15.32 -25.99 16.14
C TYR A 144 -14.98 -24.51 15.88
N THR A 145 -15.52 -23.64 16.72
CA THR A 145 -15.20 -22.21 16.80
C THR A 145 -14.89 -21.81 18.25
N GLN A 146 -14.23 -20.68 18.46
CA GLN A 146 -13.90 -20.16 19.79
C GLN A 146 -15.16 -19.58 20.47
N ILE A 147 -15.22 -19.69 21.81
CA ILE A 147 -16.22 -19.02 22.64
C ILE A 147 -15.51 -18.08 23.58
N TYR A 148 -16.07 -16.87 23.72
CA TYR A 148 -15.59 -15.88 24.66
C TYR A 148 -16.64 -15.62 25.75
N ASP A 149 -16.18 -15.26 26.94
CA ASP A 149 -17.05 -14.83 28.02
C ASP A 149 -17.55 -13.38 27.82
N ALA A 150 -18.43 -12.93 28.72
CA ALA A 150 -18.98 -11.56 28.66
C ALA A 150 -17.95 -10.45 28.92
N GLN A 151 -16.73 -10.79 29.33
CA GLN A 151 -15.60 -9.86 29.48
C GLN A 151 -14.68 -9.90 28.24
N GLY A 152 -15.01 -10.73 27.25
CA GLY A 152 -14.23 -10.92 26.04
C GLY A 152 -13.02 -11.83 26.23
N ALA A 153 -12.89 -12.56 27.34
CA ALA A 153 -11.80 -13.51 27.52
C ALA A 153 -12.14 -14.87 26.87
N LEU A 154 -11.14 -15.52 26.29
CA LEU A 154 -11.31 -16.84 25.66
C LEU A 154 -11.73 -17.86 26.71
N ALA A 155 -12.90 -18.47 26.51
CA ALA A 155 -13.55 -19.37 27.47
C ALA A 155 -13.51 -20.85 27.04
N GLY A 156 -13.30 -21.13 25.75
CA GLY A 156 -13.25 -22.49 25.22
C GLY A 156 -13.64 -22.58 23.76
N VAL A 157 -14.17 -23.74 23.37
CA VAL A 157 -14.69 -24.01 22.02
C VAL A 157 -16.18 -24.40 22.03
N ALA A 158 -16.89 -24.03 20.97
CA ALA A 158 -18.20 -24.53 20.60
C ALA A 158 -18.07 -25.39 19.36
N ARG A 159 -18.84 -26.47 19.27
CA ARG A 159 -18.97 -27.23 18.04
C ARG A 159 -19.84 -26.42 17.05
N SER A 160 -19.30 -26.12 15.88
CA SER A 160 -19.97 -25.44 14.77
C SER A 160 -19.63 -26.20 13.48
N ASP A 161 -20.60 -26.89 12.92
CA ASP A 161 -20.44 -27.72 11.72
C ASP A 161 -21.75 -27.85 10.96
N TYR A 162 -21.73 -28.55 9.82
CA TYR A 162 -22.87 -28.77 8.94
C TYR A 162 -24.15 -29.22 9.69
N LEU A 163 -24.02 -30.10 10.69
CA LEU A 163 -25.17 -30.63 11.44
C LEU A 163 -25.56 -29.77 12.64
N ARG A 164 -24.70 -28.83 13.04
CA ARG A 164 -24.84 -27.97 14.20
C ARG A 164 -24.27 -26.58 13.91
N PRO A 165 -24.90 -25.80 13.03
CA PRO A 165 -24.43 -24.45 12.75
C PRO A 165 -24.55 -23.60 14.02
N TYR A 166 -23.44 -22.98 14.42
CA TYR A 166 -23.38 -22.09 15.58
C TYR A 166 -22.53 -20.87 15.25
N ASN A 167 -23.16 -19.69 15.24
CA ASN A 167 -22.49 -18.41 15.12
C ASN A 167 -22.42 -17.74 16.52
N PRO A 168 -21.22 -17.50 17.07
CA PRO A 168 -21.05 -16.79 18.35
C PRO A 168 -21.26 -15.27 18.24
N GLY A 169 -21.50 -14.73 17.04
CA GLY A 169 -21.59 -13.30 16.73
C GLY A 169 -20.27 -12.83 16.10
N ASP A 170 -19.30 -12.50 16.94
CA ASP A 170 -17.97 -12.02 16.52
C ASP A 170 -17.02 -13.22 16.28
N VAL A 171 -17.25 -13.96 15.20
CA VAL A 171 -16.62 -15.28 14.97
C VAL A 171 -15.14 -15.19 14.59
N LEU A 172 -14.76 -14.17 13.81
CA LEU A 172 -13.38 -13.94 13.37
C LEU A 172 -12.59 -13.09 14.37
N ARG A 173 -13.31 -12.22 15.11
CA ARG A 173 -12.79 -11.36 16.16
C ARG A 173 -11.55 -10.59 15.67
N PHE A 174 -11.77 -9.78 14.65
CA PHE A 174 -10.74 -8.89 14.13
C PHE A 174 -10.32 -7.89 15.22
N ASN A 175 -9.03 -7.90 15.55
CA ASN A 175 -8.47 -6.97 16.51
C ASN A 175 -7.81 -5.81 15.76
N PRO A 176 -8.35 -4.58 15.82
CA PRO A 176 -7.81 -3.43 15.07
C PRO A 176 -6.46 -2.92 15.59
N VAL A 177 -5.96 -3.49 16.70
CA VAL A 177 -4.63 -3.22 17.23
C VAL A 177 -3.88 -4.54 17.39
N ASP A 178 -2.98 -4.81 16.47
CA ASP A 178 -1.99 -5.86 16.62
C ASP A 178 -0.96 -5.47 17.71
N VAL A 179 -0.97 -6.21 18.82
CA VAL A 179 -0.14 -5.93 20.00
C VAL A 179 1.17 -6.70 20.01
N ASP A 180 1.29 -7.73 19.15
CA ASP A 180 2.39 -8.66 19.00
C ASP A 180 3.02 -8.70 17.60
N GLY A 181 2.50 -7.86 16.70
CA GLY A 181 2.90 -7.68 15.32
C GLY A 181 4.36 -7.34 15.09
N TRP A 182 4.88 -7.83 13.98
CA TRP A 182 6.24 -7.64 13.50
C TRP A 182 6.60 -6.15 13.33
N HIS A 183 5.60 -5.31 13.05
CA HIS A 183 5.71 -3.86 12.94
C HIS A 183 4.96 -3.12 14.06
N TYR A 184 5.44 -3.24 15.30
CA TYR A 184 4.96 -2.51 16.50
C TYR A 184 5.13 -0.96 16.46
N ASP A 185 5.13 -0.33 15.28
CA ASP A 185 5.09 1.13 15.16
C ASP A 185 3.62 1.60 15.26
N ARG A 186 3.25 2.19 16.40
CA ARG A 186 1.88 2.69 16.71
C ARG A 186 1.36 3.76 15.73
N SER A 187 2.19 4.27 14.81
CA SER A 187 1.76 5.15 13.72
C SER A 187 1.16 4.42 12.51
N ARG A 188 1.32 3.09 12.42
CA ARG A 188 0.81 2.24 11.32
C ARG A 188 0.10 1.01 11.89
N ARG A 189 -1.06 1.24 12.51
CA ARG A 189 -1.90 0.20 13.10
C ARG A 189 -2.27 -0.81 12.01
N ALA A 190 -1.83 -2.06 12.12
CA ALA A 190 -2.43 -3.17 11.39
C ALA A 190 -3.35 -3.88 12.39
N GLY A 191 -4.55 -4.28 11.94
CA GLY A 191 -5.38 -5.19 12.71
C GLY A 191 -5.12 -6.64 12.29
N GLU A 192 -5.46 -7.58 13.16
CA GLU A 192 -5.21 -9.02 12.96
C GLU A 192 -6.42 -9.85 13.41
N PHE A 193 -6.73 -10.92 12.68
CA PHE A 193 -7.71 -11.91 13.09
C PHE A 193 -7.22 -12.74 14.28
N ALA A 194 -8.11 -13.07 15.23
CA ALA A 194 -7.72 -13.71 16.48
C ALA A 194 -7.05 -15.09 16.35
N LEU A 195 -7.24 -15.78 15.21
CA LEU A 195 -6.62 -17.08 14.91
C LEU A 195 -5.55 -17.03 13.82
N TYR A 196 -5.33 -15.87 13.21
CA TYR A 196 -4.19 -15.66 12.33
C TYR A 196 -2.91 -15.53 13.17
N ASP A 197 -1.78 -15.91 12.60
CA ASP A 197 -0.47 -15.84 13.25
C ASP A 197 0.58 -15.56 12.18
N GLU A 198 1.02 -14.31 12.08
CA GLU A 198 2.02 -13.83 11.12
C GLU A 198 3.36 -14.62 11.17
N TYR A 199 3.68 -15.31 12.27
CA TYR A 199 4.90 -16.10 12.43
C TYR A 199 4.75 -17.55 11.94
N ASP A 200 3.52 -18.01 11.74
CA ASP A 200 3.19 -19.35 11.24
C ASP A 200 1.95 -19.32 10.33
N PRO A 201 1.96 -18.48 9.27
CA PRO A 201 0.73 -18.02 8.63
C PRO A 201 0.13 -19.03 7.65
N LEU A 202 0.91 -20.02 7.21
CA LEU A 202 0.43 -21.08 6.32
C LEU A 202 -0.28 -22.21 7.08
N ARG A 203 -0.01 -22.37 8.39
CA ARG A 203 -0.47 -23.53 9.15
C ARG A 203 -1.99 -23.64 9.14
N LYS A 204 -2.49 -24.86 8.87
CA LYS A 204 -3.91 -25.20 9.02
C LYS A 204 -4.40 -24.92 10.44
N ILE A 205 -5.46 -24.15 10.56
CA ILE A 205 -6.00 -23.76 11.86
C ILE A 205 -6.67 -24.94 12.54
N THR A 206 -6.20 -25.27 13.74
CA THR A 206 -6.81 -26.25 14.62
C THR A 206 -6.79 -25.73 16.04
N LEU A 207 -7.69 -26.21 16.90
CA LEU A 207 -7.93 -25.68 18.23
C LEU A 207 -7.63 -26.72 19.33
N ASN A 208 -7.17 -26.22 20.47
CA ASN A 208 -7.16 -26.95 21.73
C ASN A 208 -8.54 -26.90 22.39
N ALA A 209 -8.79 -27.75 23.38
CA ALA A 209 -10.07 -27.77 24.10
C ALA A 209 -10.37 -26.47 24.88
N ASP A 210 -9.34 -25.67 25.19
CA ASP A 210 -9.46 -24.34 25.80
C ASP A 210 -9.68 -23.21 24.78
N GLY A 211 -9.77 -23.53 23.49
CA GLY A 211 -9.98 -22.57 22.40
C GLY A 211 -8.71 -21.94 21.85
N THR A 212 -7.54 -22.18 22.44
CA THR A 212 -6.29 -21.64 21.90
C THR A 212 -5.92 -22.35 20.59
N ALA A 213 -5.24 -21.64 19.68
CA ALA A 213 -4.71 -22.23 18.47
C ALA A 213 -3.73 -23.37 18.82
N ASN A 214 -3.93 -24.54 18.21
CA ASN A 214 -3.07 -25.69 18.40
C ASN A 214 -1.89 -25.63 17.41
N LYS A 215 -0.69 -25.40 17.95
CA LYS A 215 0.57 -25.40 17.21
C LYS A 215 1.30 -26.75 17.26
N SER A 216 0.66 -27.77 17.80
CA SER A 216 1.16 -29.15 17.81
C SER A 216 0.47 -29.96 16.70
N ASP A 217 1.26 -30.74 15.97
CA ASP A 217 0.78 -31.52 14.82
C ASP A 217 -0.08 -32.76 15.26
N ALA A 218 -0.65 -32.76 16.48
CA ALA A 218 -1.40 -33.87 17.06
C ALA A 218 -2.51 -33.43 18.03
N GLY A 219 -3.59 -34.23 18.11
CA GLY A 219 -4.62 -34.11 19.15
C GLY A 219 -5.51 -32.87 19.05
N ALA A 220 -5.70 -32.34 17.85
CA ALA A 220 -6.37 -31.06 17.61
C ALA A 220 -7.85 -31.19 17.21
N LEU A 221 -8.64 -30.17 17.53
CA LEU A 221 -10.01 -29.99 17.06
C LEU A 221 -9.99 -29.17 15.76
N PRO A 222 -10.62 -29.61 14.66
CA PRO A 222 -10.63 -28.85 13.41
C PRO A 222 -11.45 -27.57 13.56
N TRP A 223 -10.92 -26.46 13.05
CA TRP A 223 -11.64 -25.21 12.90
C TRP A 223 -12.69 -25.29 11.79
N PHE A 224 -13.72 -24.44 11.85
CA PHE A 224 -14.92 -24.57 11.00
C PHE A 224 -14.72 -24.22 9.52
N LEU A 225 -13.77 -23.35 9.17
CA LEU A 225 -13.41 -23.10 7.75
C LEU A 225 -12.41 -24.11 7.17
N ASN A 226 -12.03 -25.16 7.93
CA ASN A 226 -11.28 -26.25 7.33
C ASN A 226 -12.22 -27.09 6.44
N PHE A 227 -11.64 -27.68 5.40
CA PHE A 227 -12.35 -28.56 4.46
C PHE A 227 -11.62 -29.90 4.27
N SER A 228 -12.25 -30.80 3.52
CA SER A 228 -11.74 -32.12 3.17
C SER A 228 -11.16 -32.13 1.75
N THR A 229 -9.91 -32.56 1.59
CA THR A 229 -9.22 -32.65 0.30
C THR A 229 -9.56 -33.91 -0.52
N GLN A 230 -10.57 -34.66 -0.08
CA GLN A 230 -10.92 -35.99 -0.63
C GLN A 230 -12.40 -36.11 -1.01
N GLU A 231 -13.08 -34.98 -1.16
CA GLU A 231 -14.50 -34.88 -1.52
C GLU A 231 -14.65 -34.13 -2.85
N GLY A 232 -15.76 -34.33 -3.56
CA GLY A 232 -15.95 -33.79 -4.92
C GLY A 232 -15.60 -34.75 -6.06
N GLU A 233 -15.35 -34.20 -7.24
CA GLU A 233 -15.00 -34.91 -8.48
C GLU A 233 -13.55 -35.40 -8.45
N TYR A 234 -13.33 -36.66 -8.82
CA TYR A 234 -11.99 -37.24 -8.87
C TYR A 234 -11.22 -36.79 -10.11
N VAL A 235 -10.06 -36.16 -9.91
CA VAL A 235 -9.15 -35.73 -10.96
C VAL A 235 -7.93 -36.67 -11.03
N PRO A 236 -7.70 -37.39 -12.14
CA PRO A 236 -6.61 -38.35 -12.24
C PRO A 236 -5.24 -37.67 -12.38
N ALA A 237 -4.19 -38.36 -11.91
CA ALA A 237 -2.80 -37.95 -12.12
C ALA A 237 -2.42 -37.86 -13.61
N GLY A 238 -1.49 -36.97 -13.95
CA GLY A 238 -1.10 -36.74 -15.35
C GLY A 238 0.28 -36.10 -15.52
N LEU A 239 0.51 -35.53 -16.70
CA LEU A 239 1.76 -34.88 -17.10
C LEU A 239 1.49 -33.47 -17.64
N ASN A 240 2.22 -32.49 -17.13
CA ASN A 240 2.24 -31.12 -17.63
C ASN A 240 3.07 -31.04 -18.93
N PRO A 241 2.45 -30.75 -20.08
CA PRO A 241 3.16 -30.66 -21.35
C PRO A 241 4.10 -29.45 -21.36
N LYS A 242 5.40 -29.68 -21.52
CA LYS A 242 6.41 -28.62 -21.65
C LYS A 242 6.88 -28.45 -23.12
N PRO A 243 7.44 -27.28 -23.49
CA PRO A 243 8.01 -27.05 -24.82
C PRO A 243 9.05 -28.11 -25.22
N VAL A 244 9.19 -28.33 -26.53
CA VAL A 244 10.07 -29.36 -27.10
C VAL A 244 11.50 -29.22 -26.58
N GLY A 245 11.99 -30.24 -25.86
CA GLY A 245 13.33 -30.27 -25.27
C GLY A 245 13.36 -30.19 -23.73
N GLN A 246 12.21 -29.97 -23.09
CA GLN A 246 12.06 -30.05 -21.63
C GLN A 246 11.33 -31.33 -21.21
N THR A 247 11.69 -31.90 -20.05
CA THR A 247 11.00 -33.06 -19.47
C THR A 247 9.64 -32.62 -18.91
N ALA A 248 8.56 -33.32 -19.27
CA ALA A 248 7.24 -33.08 -18.69
C ALA A 248 7.25 -33.40 -17.18
N ASP A 249 6.62 -32.56 -16.36
CA ASP A 249 6.47 -32.80 -14.93
C ASP A 249 5.18 -33.56 -14.68
N GLY A 250 5.18 -34.53 -13.77
CA GLY A 250 3.96 -35.23 -13.37
C GLY A 250 3.26 -34.53 -12.23
N TYR A 251 1.92 -34.54 -12.24
CA TYR A 251 1.08 -34.05 -11.14
C TYR A 251 0.29 -35.22 -10.52
N PRO A 252 0.01 -35.19 -9.20
CA PRO A 252 -0.68 -36.27 -8.50
C PRO A 252 -2.18 -36.33 -8.86
N GLN A 253 -2.88 -37.36 -8.36
CA GLN A 253 -4.34 -37.36 -8.39
C GLN A 253 -4.87 -36.36 -7.35
N ALA A 254 -6.06 -35.82 -7.58
CA ALA A 254 -6.70 -34.81 -6.75
C ALA A 254 -8.22 -35.02 -6.69
N TRP A 255 -8.87 -34.23 -5.86
CA TRP A 255 -10.31 -34.06 -5.83
C TRP A 255 -10.65 -32.59 -5.99
N ASP A 256 -11.76 -32.32 -6.66
CA ASP A 256 -12.25 -31.01 -7.06
C ASP A 256 -13.68 -30.88 -6.55
N ASP A 257 -13.89 -30.12 -5.49
CA ASP A 257 -15.22 -29.83 -4.96
C ASP A 257 -15.90 -28.72 -5.74
N GLY A 258 -15.21 -27.78 -6.38
CA GLY A 258 -15.87 -26.69 -7.06
C GLY A 258 -14.98 -25.76 -7.85
N SER A 259 -15.58 -24.66 -8.31
CA SER A 259 -14.85 -23.57 -8.94
C SER A 259 -15.57 -22.31 -8.56
N ASP A 260 -15.35 -21.92 -7.32
CA ASP A 260 -16.23 -21.07 -6.54
C ASP A 260 -15.97 -19.60 -6.83
N ARG A 261 -17.01 -18.79 -6.67
CA ARG A 261 -16.94 -17.34 -6.81
C ARG A 261 -17.30 -16.74 -5.47
N ILE A 262 -16.32 -16.15 -4.80
CA ILE A 262 -16.43 -15.70 -3.42
C ILE A 262 -16.19 -14.19 -3.37
N PHE A 263 -17.15 -13.45 -2.84
CA PHE A 263 -17.08 -12.01 -2.59
C PHE A 263 -17.22 -11.75 -1.09
N GLY A 264 -16.19 -11.18 -0.45
CA GLY A 264 -16.24 -10.75 0.96
C GLY A 264 -17.07 -9.48 1.13
N ASP A 265 -16.94 -8.57 0.17
CA ASP A 265 -17.64 -7.28 0.06
C ASP A 265 -17.11 -6.19 0.99
N THR A 266 -17.66 -5.99 2.18
CA THR A 266 -17.25 -4.89 3.10
C THR A 266 -17.15 -5.39 4.52
N GLY A 267 -16.01 -5.13 5.17
CA GLY A 267 -15.66 -5.65 6.48
C GLY A 267 -14.34 -6.40 6.42
N ASN A 268 -13.89 -6.99 7.52
CA ASN A 268 -12.64 -7.76 7.53
C ASN A 268 -13.00 -9.24 7.39
N ASP A 269 -12.80 -9.80 6.21
CA ASP A 269 -13.31 -11.11 5.85
C ASP A 269 -12.24 -12.20 5.89
N TRP A 270 -12.64 -13.43 6.22
CA TRP A 270 -11.80 -14.61 6.09
C TRP A 270 -12.43 -15.57 5.07
N LEU A 271 -11.82 -15.60 3.89
CA LEU A 271 -12.31 -16.31 2.70
C LEU A 271 -11.41 -17.53 2.41
N VAL A 272 -11.99 -18.71 2.36
CA VAL A 272 -11.29 -19.97 2.02
C VAL A 272 -11.93 -20.56 0.76
N GLY A 273 -11.13 -20.78 -0.28
CA GLY A 273 -11.62 -21.35 -1.55
C GLY A 273 -12.21 -22.75 -1.37
N GLY A 274 -11.41 -23.69 -0.88
CA GLY A 274 -11.75 -25.11 -0.94
C GLY A 274 -10.76 -25.77 -1.87
N THR A 275 -11.19 -26.80 -2.62
CA THR A 275 -10.37 -27.35 -3.71
C THR A 275 -10.88 -26.88 -5.07
N GLY A 276 -10.05 -26.98 -6.11
CA GLY A 276 -10.51 -26.70 -7.47
C GLY A 276 -10.07 -25.31 -7.91
N ARG A 277 -10.90 -24.60 -8.66
CA ARG A 277 -10.48 -23.34 -9.31
C ARG A 277 -11.36 -22.18 -8.89
N ASP A 278 -10.91 -21.47 -7.87
CA ASP A 278 -11.70 -20.45 -7.21
C ASP A 278 -11.30 -19.04 -7.66
N ASP A 279 -12.30 -18.17 -7.74
CA ASP A 279 -12.14 -16.73 -7.89
C ASP A 279 -12.62 -16.06 -6.58
N ILE A 280 -11.67 -15.51 -5.82
CA ILE A 280 -11.88 -14.92 -4.49
C ILE A 280 -11.64 -13.41 -4.57
N TYR A 281 -12.57 -12.62 -4.07
CA TYR A 281 -12.53 -11.16 -4.01
C TYR A 281 -12.74 -10.74 -2.55
N GLY A 282 -11.75 -10.09 -1.93
CA GLY A 282 -11.84 -9.60 -0.54
C GLY A 282 -12.87 -8.48 -0.44
N GLY A 283 -12.57 -7.36 -1.08
CA GLY A 283 -13.48 -6.21 -1.11
C GLY A 283 -12.87 -5.04 -0.36
N PHE A 284 -13.62 -4.40 0.53
CA PHE A 284 -13.14 -3.30 1.35
C PHE A 284 -13.00 -3.72 2.82
N GLY A 285 -11.77 -3.74 3.32
CA GLY A 285 -11.40 -4.08 4.69
C GLY A 285 -10.07 -4.82 4.72
N ASN A 286 -9.65 -5.32 5.88
CA ASN A 286 -8.41 -6.12 5.96
C ASN A 286 -8.78 -7.59 5.83
N ASP A 287 -8.60 -8.16 4.64
CA ASP A 287 -9.12 -9.49 4.33
C ASP A 287 -8.03 -10.57 4.37
N LEU A 288 -8.42 -11.80 4.71
CA LEU A 288 -7.58 -13.00 4.59
C LEU A 288 -8.18 -13.93 3.55
N LEU A 289 -7.50 -14.05 2.41
CA LEU A 289 -7.87 -14.90 1.29
C LEU A 289 -6.95 -16.12 1.26
N ASN A 290 -7.51 -17.30 1.47
CA ASN A 290 -6.79 -18.56 1.47
C ASN A 290 -7.22 -19.42 0.26
N ALA A 291 -6.42 -19.32 -0.80
CA ALA A 291 -6.53 -20.08 -2.04
C ALA A 291 -5.59 -21.30 -2.02
N ASP A 292 -5.59 -22.04 -0.91
CA ASP A 292 -4.82 -23.27 -0.78
C ASP A 292 -5.76 -24.48 -0.69
N ASP A 293 -5.74 -25.30 -1.74
CA ASP A 293 -6.52 -26.53 -1.89
C ASP A 293 -6.13 -27.68 -0.95
N ASN A 294 -4.97 -27.61 -0.29
CA ASN A 294 -4.49 -28.71 0.54
C ASN A 294 -3.68 -28.26 1.74
N GLN A 295 -4.41 -27.86 2.76
CA GLN A 295 -3.84 -27.41 4.03
C GLN A 295 -3.24 -28.55 4.91
N ASP A 296 -3.29 -29.81 4.45
CA ASP A 296 -2.78 -30.96 5.21
C ASP A 296 -1.29 -31.26 4.95
N THR A 297 -0.64 -30.52 4.04
CA THR A 297 0.76 -30.80 3.68
C THR A 297 1.72 -30.61 4.87
N ASN A 298 2.78 -31.45 4.89
CA ASN A 298 3.83 -31.49 5.90
C ASN A 298 3.34 -31.40 7.37
N LEU A 299 2.38 -32.26 7.73
CA LEU A 299 1.80 -32.31 9.09
C LEU A 299 1.11 -31.00 9.47
N LEU A 300 0.23 -30.49 8.60
CA LEU A 300 -0.57 -29.26 8.79
C LEU A 300 0.21 -27.94 8.72
N ARG A 301 1.52 -27.98 8.47
CA ARG A 301 2.35 -26.77 8.32
C ARG A 301 2.08 -26.04 7.01
N ASN A 302 1.58 -26.78 6.03
CA ASN A 302 1.15 -26.24 4.77
C ASN A 302 2.24 -25.49 3.99
N ASP A 303 3.48 -26.02 4.04
CA ASP A 303 4.68 -25.37 3.51
C ASP A 303 5.22 -26.05 2.25
N GLN A 304 4.38 -26.83 1.56
CA GLN A 304 4.74 -27.52 0.32
C GLN A 304 3.81 -27.12 -0.83
N PRO A 305 4.35 -26.92 -2.05
CA PRO A 305 3.51 -26.54 -3.19
C PRO A 305 2.61 -27.67 -3.67
N ASP A 306 1.42 -27.29 -4.09
CA ASP A 306 0.53 -28.12 -4.88
C ASP A 306 0.83 -27.97 -6.37
N THR A 307 0.68 -29.07 -7.11
CA THR A 307 1.13 -29.16 -8.51
C THR A 307 0.03 -29.58 -9.48
N GLN A 308 -1.21 -29.68 -9.00
CA GLN A 308 -2.36 -30.10 -9.78
C GLN A 308 -2.92 -28.90 -10.57
N PRO A 309 -3.06 -28.97 -11.91
CA PRO A 309 -3.59 -27.83 -12.67
C PRO A 309 -5.08 -27.48 -12.49
N SER A 310 -5.86 -28.33 -11.80
CA SER A 310 -7.22 -27.94 -11.39
C SER A 310 -7.20 -26.90 -10.26
N TYR A 311 -6.14 -26.91 -9.44
CA TYR A 311 -5.88 -26.04 -8.29
C TYR A 311 -5.19 -24.74 -8.73
N GLU A 312 -5.77 -24.01 -9.68
CA GLU A 312 -5.13 -22.77 -10.18
C GLU A 312 -6.03 -21.58 -9.91
N ASP A 313 -5.94 -21.05 -8.70
CA ASP A 313 -6.89 -20.07 -8.18
C ASP A 313 -6.58 -18.64 -8.60
N ARG A 314 -7.51 -17.74 -8.28
CA ARG A 314 -7.31 -16.30 -8.35
C ARG A 314 -7.88 -15.66 -7.10
N ALA A 315 -7.05 -14.85 -6.45
CA ALA A 315 -7.44 -14.07 -5.29
C ALA A 315 -7.11 -12.60 -5.54
N PHE A 316 -8.08 -11.72 -5.34
CA PHE A 316 -7.93 -10.27 -5.41
C PHE A 316 -8.26 -9.67 -4.05
N GLY A 317 -7.27 -9.03 -3.41
CA GLY A 317 -7.41 -8.46 -2.05
C GLY A 317 -8.45 -7.35 -1.99
N GLY A 318 -8.24 -6.27 -2.76
CA GLY A 318 -9.16 -5.14 -2.78
C GLY A 318 -8.57 -3.93 -2.07
N ALA A 319 -9.36 -3.27 -1.22
CA ALA A 319 -8.94 -2.12 -0.44
C ALA A 319 -8.72 -2.51 1.02
N GLY A 320 -7.58 -2.14 1.58
CA GLY A 320 -7.20 -2.50 2.95
C GLY A 320 -5.98 -3.42 2.94
N ARG A 321 -5.54 -3.82 4.13
CA ARG A 321 -4.33 -4.63 4.30
C ARG A 321 -4.71 -6.11 4.25
N ASP A 322 -4.51 -6.70 3.10
CA ASP A 322 -4.93 -8.07 2.84
C ASP A 322 -3.80 -9.08 3.01
N VAL A 323 -4.16 -10.30 3.37
CA VAL A 323 -3.30 -11.48 3.41
C VAL A 323 -3.80 -12.46 2.36
N LEU A 324 -2.97 -12.75 1.36
CA LEU A 324 -3.28 -13.69 0.28
C LEU A 324 -2.35 -14.91 0.37
N ILE A 325 -2.94 -16.09 0.56
CA ILE A 325 -2.25 -17.38 0.62
C ILE A 325 -2.57 -18.19 -0.64
N ALA A 326 -1.54 -18.78 -1.25
CA ALA A 326 -1.64 -19.65 -2.42
C ALA A 326 -0.61 -20.79 -2.34
N ASN A 327 -0.82 -21.87 -3.11
CA ASN A 327 -0.03 -23.10 -3.01
C ASN A 327 0.52 -23.62 -4.37
N THR A 328 0.04 -23.12 -5.51
CA THR A 328 0.51 -23.50 -6.84
C THR A 328 1.18 -22.35 -7.61
N GLY A 329 2.12 -22.69 -8.50
CA GLY A 329 2.66 -21.70 -9.45
C GLY A 329 1.62 -21.19 -10.46
N GLY A 330 0.46 -21.85 -10.54
CA GLY A 330 -0.65 -21.50 -11.41
C GLY A 330 -1.63 -20.50 -10.79
N ASP A 331 -1.58 -20.29 -9.48
CA ASP A 331 -2.45 -19.34 -8.78
C ASP A 331 -2.16 -17.90 -9.19
N ARG A 332 -3.12 -17.01 -8.98
CA ARG A 332 -3.08 -15.59 -9.31
C ARG A 332 -3.47 -14.78 -8.08
N LEU A 333 -2.49 -14.50 -7.23
CA LEU A 333 -2.62 -13.51 -6.16
C LEU A 333 -2.43 -12.11 -6.76
N ILE A 334 -3.48 -11.31 -6.72
CA ILE A 334 -3.55 -10.01 -7.35
C ILE A 334 -3.83 -8.97 -6.27
N ASP A 335 -3.04 -7.91 -6.26
CA ASP A 335 -3.47 -6.63 -5.70
C ASP A 335 -2.78 -5.46 -6.42
N TRP A 336 -3.38 -4.29 -6.30
CA TRP A 336 -3.07 -3.09 -7.05
C TRP A 336 -1.97 -2.22 -6.47
N VAL A 337 -1.64 -2.29 -5.17
CA VAL A 337 -0.74 -1.29 -4.56
C VAL A 337 0.47 -1.88 -3.80
N GLY A 338 1.51 -2.27 -4.56
CA GLY A 338 2.86 -2.46 -4.02
C GLY A 338 2.97 -3.58 -2.98
N GLU A 339 3.94 -3.46 -2.06
CA GLU A 339 4.18 -4.44 -0.98
C GLU A 339 3.27 -4.19 0.25
N PHE A 340 2.16 -3.46 0.11
CA PHE A 340 1.26 -3.14 1.22
C PHE A 340 0.61 -4.39 1.84
N ASN A 341 0.21 -5.33 0.97
CA ASN A 341 -0.41 -6.61 1.32
C ASN A 341 0.61 -7.74 1.49
N SER A 342 0.20 -8.77 2.22
CA SER A 342 0.98 -9.99 2.45
C SER A 342 0.66 -11.04 1.39
N TYR A 343 1.70 -11.55 0.72
CA TYR A 343 1.58 -12.64 -0.25
C TYR A 343 2.39 -13.84 0.22
N LEU A 344 1.72 -14.95 0.48
CA LEU A 344 2.30 -16.13 1.10
C LEU A 344 2.18 -17.33 0.16
N VAL A 345 3.33 -17.88 -0.24
CA VAL A 345 3.42 -19.06 -1.09
C VAL A 345 4.53 -20.01 -0.61
N PRO A 346 4.36 -21.35 -0.70
CA PRO A 346 5.33 -22.33 -0.24
C PRO A 346 6.49 -22.56 -1.24
N PHE A 347 6.60 -21.78 -2.32
CA PHE A 347 7.65 -21.91 -3.33
C PHE A 347 8.34 -20.58 -3.67
N ALA A 348 9.62 -20.67 -4.03
CA ALA A 348 10.38 -19.55 -4.53
C ALA A 348 11.37 -19.99 -5.64
N PRO A 349 11.70 -19.12 -6.61
CA PRO A 349 11.12 -17.79 -6.83
C PRO A 349 9.71 -17.85 -7.43
N PHE A 350 8.84 -16.93 -7.04
CA PHE A 350 7.53 -16.71 -7.68
C PHE A 350 7.60 -15.53 -8.67
N GLY A 351 6.83 -15.61 -9.75
CA GLY A 351 6.78 -14.60 -10.83
C GLY A 351 5.56 -13.69 -10.73
N MET A 352 5.48 -12.66 -11.57
CA MET A 352 4.30 -11.76 -11.62
C MET A 352 3.06 -12.44 -12.19
N ALA A 353 3.24 -13.61 -12.80
CA ALA A 353 2.14 -14.50 -13.10
C ALA A 353 1.46 -14.99 -11.81
N THR A 354 2.22 -15.36 -10.78
CA THR A 354 1.66 -15.83 -9.51
C THR A 354 1.25 -14.69 -8.59
N VAL A 355 2.16 -13.74 -8.36
CA VAL A 355 1.93 -12.59 -7.47
C VAL A 355 2.04 -11.31 -8.27
N SER A 356 0.90 -10.67 -8.53
CA SER A 356 0.82 -9.38 -9.22
C SER A 356 0.56 -8.27 -8.21
N ARG A 357 1.62 -7.56 -7.83
CA ARG A 357 1.62 -6.45 -6.86
C ARG A 357 1.82 -5.06 -7.49
N THR A 358 1.56 -4.96 -8.78
CA THR A 358 1.78 -3.73 -9.56
C THR A 358 0.47 -3.27 -10.13
N LEU A 359 0.26 -1.95 -10.15
CA LEU A 359 -0.87 -1.32 -10.82
C LEU A 359 -0.71 -1.43 -12.35
N GLN A 360 -0.91 -2.63 -12.88
CA GLN A 360 -0.75 -2.93 -14.30
C GLN A 360 -1.80 -2.16 -15.09
N PRO A 361 -1.45 -1.63 -16.26
CA PRO A 361 -2.46 -1.12 -17.17
C PRO A 361 -3.49 -2.21 -17.47
N GLN A 362 -4.77 -1.82 -17.54
CA GLN A 362 -5.91 -2.70 -17.85
C GLN A 362 -6.29 -3.70 -16.75
N LEU A 363 -5.58 -3.79 -15.62
CA LEU A 363 -5.93 -4.76 -14.58
C LEU A 363 -7.28 -4.44 -13.93
N ALA A 364 -7.61 -3.16 -13.72
CA ALA A 364 -8.92 -2.74 -13.22
C ALA A 364 -10.04 -3.06 -14.19
N GLU A 365 -9.83 -2.79 -15.47
CA GLU A 365 -10.78 -3.18 -16.49
C GLU A 365 -10.94 -4.71 -16.51
N PHE A 366 -9.85 -5.47 -16.38
CA PHE A 366 -9.88 -6.95 -16.34
C PHE A 366 -10.73 -7.45 -15.18
N LEU A 367 -10.48 -6.94 -13.97
CA LEU A 367 -11.23 -7.33 -12.77
C LEU A 367 -12.70 -6.93 -12.87
N TYR A 368 -13.03 -5.77 -13.44
CA TYR A 368 -14.43 -5.37 -13.69
C TYR A 368 -15.15 -6.29 -14.66
N ALA A 369 -14.48 -6.73 -15.74
CA ALA A 369 -15.08 -7.63 -16.72
C ALA A 369 -15.20 -9.06 -16.19
N LEU A 370 -14.22 -9.50 -15.39
CA LEU A 370 -14.23 -10.80 -14.74
C LEU A 370 -15.33 -10.89 -13.68
N SER A 371 -15.37 -9.93 -12.75
CA SER A 371 -16.35 -9.95 -11.65
C SER A 371 -17.80 -9.83 -12.13
N ASP A 372 -18.08 -9.04 -13.19
CA ASP A 372 -19.41 -9.01 -13.83
C ASP A 372 -19.81 -10.38 -14.39
N SER A 373 -18.84 -11.18 -14.85
CA SER A 373 -19.10 -12.55 -15.28
C SER A 373 -19.29 -13.52 -14.11
N ASP A 374 -18.58 -13.28 -13.01
CA ASP A 374 -18.62 -14.13 -11.81
C ASP A 374 -19.87 -13.90 -10.96
N GLY A 375 -20.49 -12.74 -11.09
CA GLY A 375 -21.82 -12.47 -10.54
C GLY A 375 -21.93 -11.20 -9.69
N ALA A 376 -20.94 -10.32 -9.74
CA ALA A 376 -20.88 -9.12 -8.92
C ALA A 376 -22.17 -8.28 -9.00
N ASP A 377 -22.60 -7.70 -7.87
CA ASP A 377 -23.76 -6.82 -7.76
C ASP A 377 -23.45 -5.43 -8.34
N PRO A 378 -24.00 -5.07 -9.51
CA PRO A 378 -23.74 -3.76 -10.11
C PRO A 378 -24.52 -2.62 -9.44
N THR A 379 -25.39 -2.94 -8.46
CA THR A 379 -26.32 -1.99 -7.84
C THR A 379 -25.84 -1.42 -6.51
N ARG A 380 -24.78 -1.98 -5.91
CA ARG A 380 -24.12 -1.45 -4.69
C ARG A 380 -23.71 0.03 -4.81
N ALA A 381 -23.37 0.48 -6.03
CA ALA A 381 -23.12 1.90 -6.34
C ALA A 381 -24.26 2.85 -5.89
N ALA A 382 -25.50 2.38 -5.92
CA ALA A 382 -26.67 3.17 -5.54
C ALA A 382 -26.78 3.36 -4.02
N ASP A 383 -26.17 2.47 -3.22
CA ASP A 383 -26.27 2.46 -1.76
C ASP A 383 -25.45 3.60 -1.12
N THR A 384 -24.33 3.99 -1.74
CA THR A 384 -23.47 5.10 -1.31
C THR A 384 -23.74 6.41 -2.07
N GLY A 385 -24.64 6.39 -3.06
CA GLY A 385 -24.85 7.51 -3.97
C GLY A 385 -23.67 7.75 -4.94
N SER A 386 -22.73 6.80 -5.02
CA SER A 386 -21.63 6.84 -5.97
C SER A 386 -22.17 6.61 -7.40
N ALA A 387 -21.54 7.26 -8.38
CA ALA A 387 -21.97 7.08 -9.77
C ALA A 387 -21.57 5.68 -10.25
N ALA A 388 -22.45 4.98 -10.97
CA ALA A 388 -22.20 3.66 -11.58
C ALA A 388 -21.04 3.61 -12.62
N ILE A 389 -20.21 4.66 -12.69
CA ILE A 389 -19.14 4.86 -13.69
C ILE A 389 -17.98 3.87 -13.49
N ARG A 390 -17.95 3.11 -12.40
CA ARG A 390 -16.97 2.05 -12.12
C ARG A 390 -17.58 0.92 -11.27
N ASN A 391 -18.80 0.45 -11.55
CA ASN A 391 -19.47 -0.58 -10.73
C ASN A 391 -19.63 -0.23 -9.23
N GLY A 392 -19.62 1.05 -8.87
CA GLY A 392 -19.77 1.51 -7.48
C GLY A 392 -18.46 1.75 -6.73
N GLU A 393 -17.32 1.45 -7.35
CA GLU A 393 -16.01 1.61 -6.74
C GLU A 393 -15.65 3.06 -6.41
N PRO A 394 -14.93 3.31 -5.29
CA PRO A 394 -14.22 2.31 -4.45
C PRO A 394 -15.07 1.54 -3.42
N GLU A 395 -16.33 1.92 -3.23
CA GLU A 395 -17.24 1.26 -2.28
C GLU A 395 -18.06 0.12 -2.93
N GLY A 396 -17.56 -0.42 -4.04
CA GLY A 396 -18.15 -1.57 -4.74
C GLY A 396 -17.71 -2.88 -4.10
N GLU A 397 -18.15 -4.01 -4.67
CA GLU A 397 -17.82 -5.36 -4.16
C GLU A 397 -16.35 -5.75 -4.30
N LEU A 398 -15.55 -5.01 -5.07
CA LEU A 398 -14.14 -5.35 -5.28
C LEU A 398 -13.18 -4.47 -4.47
N GLY A 399 -13.60 -3.33 -3.92
CA GLY A 399 -12.67 -2.42 -3.23
C GLY A 399 -11.57 -1.85 -4.15
N VAL A 400 -11.88 -1.54 -5.40
CA VAL A 400 -10.91 -1.04 -6.38
C VAL A 400 -10.54 0.42 -6.11
N ILE A 401 -9.37 0.67 -5.53
CA ILE A 401 -8.86 2.03 -5.30
C ILE A 401 -7.95 2.51 -6.45
N ARG A 402 -8.20 3.71 -7.00
CA ARG A 402 -7.33 4.39 -7.98
C ARG A 402 -6.70 5.65 -7.39
N GLN A 403 -5.59 6.13 -7.95
CA GLN A 403 -4.86 7.35 -7.52
C GLN A 403 -5.69 8.62 -7.35
N LYS A 404 -6.82 8.72 -8.06
CA LYS A 404 -7.73 9.86 -7.99
C LYS A 404 -8.69 9.80 -6.79
N ASP A 405 -8.84 8.61 -6.20
CA ASP A 405 -9.78 8.33 -5.13
C ASP A 405 -9.13 8.74 -3.79
N PHE A 406 -9.93 9.25 -2.85
CA PHE A 406 -9.41 9.80 -1.59
C PHE A 406 -8.66 8.75 -0.76
N ALA A 407 -9.15 7.50 -0.74
CA ALA A 407 -8.56 6.38 -0.02
C ALA A 407 -7.19 5.94 -0.57
N TRP A 408 -6.75 6.44 -1.73
CA TRP A 408 -5.47 6.03 -2.34
C TRP A 408 -4.27 6.16 -1.40
N HIS A 409 -4.25 7.22 -0.59
CA HIS A 409 -3.12 7.47 0.31
C HIS A 409 -3.03 6.45 1.44
N ASP A 410 -4.15 5.82 1.80
CA ASP A 410 -4.24 4.85 2.88
C ASP A 410 -3.91 3.43 2.42
N GLN A 411 -3.83 3.20 1.10
CA GLN A 411 -3.47 1.92 0.46
C GLN A 411 -1.96 1.76 0.21
N THR A 412 -1.12 2.47 0.96
CA THR A 412 0.34 2.45 0.73
C THR A 412 1.11 2.26 2.03
N GLY A 413 2.19 1.48 2.00
CA GLY A 413 3.00 1.21 3.17
C GLY A 413 3.93 0.02 3.00
N ALA A 414 4.64 -0.32 4.08
CA ALA A 414 5.35 -1.59 4.17
C ALA A 414 4.36 -2.74 4.41
N PRO A 415 4.72 -3.99 4.03
CA PRO A 415 3.91 -5.16 4.36
C PRO A 415 3.67 -5.28 5.85
N THR A 416 2.58 -5.94 6.21
CA THR A 416 2.31 -6.31 7.61
C THR A 416 3.21 -7.47 8.05
N ASP A 417 3.41 -8.49 7.20
CA ASP A 417 4.07 -9.74 7.61
C ASP A 417 5.50 -9.94 7.07
N PRO A 418 6.30 -10.82 7.70
CA PRO A 418 7.62 -11.24 7.19
C PRO A 418 7.53 -11.98 5.85
N GLN A 419 7.82 -11.29 4.74
CA GLN A 419 7.81 -11.92 3.41
C GLN A 419 9.12 -12.66 3.09
N ALA A 420 8.98 -13.87 2.54
CA ALA A 420 10.11 -14.69 2.11
C ALA A 420 10.93 -13.98 1.01
N GLY A 421 12.18 -13.65 1.31
CA GLY A 421 13.11 -12.97 0.40
C GLY A 421 13.48 -11.54 0.80
N ASN A 422 12.90 -10.99 1.86
CA ASN A 422 13.36 -9.75 2.47
C ASN A 422 14.50 -10.01 3.46
N ILE A 423 15.71 -9.61 3.08
CA ILE A 423 16.83 -9.46 4.02
C ILE A 423 16.68 -8.06 4.62
N PRO A 424 16.53 -7.89 5.94
CA PRO A 424 16.53 -6.57 6.55
C PRO A 424 17.85 -5.83 6.23
N GLY A 425 17.76 -4.67 5.57
CA GLY A 425 18.86 -3.69 5.49
C GLY A 425 19.72 -3.65 4.22
N GLY A 426 19.37 -4.35 3.13
CA GLY A 426 20.07 -4.22 1.85
C GLY A 426 19.29 -3.38 0.83
N LYS A 427 19.83 -2.25 0.34
CA LYS A 427 19.25 -1.51 -0.79
C LYS A 427 19.23 -2.43 -2.03
N ARG A 428 18.04 -2.88 -2.45
CA ARG A 428 17.85 -3.57 -3.73
C ARG A 428 17.99 -2.55 -4.87
N ASP A 429 19.22 -2.31 -5.30
CA ASP A 429 19.57 -1.38 -6.39
C ASP A 429 19.23 -1.93 -7.80
N VAL A 430 18.87 -3.22 -7.88
CA VAL A 430 18.48 -3.92 -9.09
C VAL A 430 17.18 -4.66 -8.81
N LEU A 431 16.12 -4.35 -9.56
CA LEU A 431 14.83 -5.02 -9.40
C LEU A 431 14.84 -6.41 -10.03
N ARG A 432 15.39 -6.53 -11.26
CA ARG A 432 15.45 -7.84 -11.93
C ARG A 432 16.51 -7.92 -13.01
N THR A 433 17.07 -9.13 -13.18
CA THR A 433 17.99 -9.47 -14.27
C THR A 433 17.58 -10.75 -14.98
N ALA A 434 17.92 -10.84 -16.27
CA ALA A 434 17.80 -12.07 -17.04
C ALA A 434 19.02 -12.24 -17.95
N ASN A 435 19.65 -13.40 -17.87
CA ASN A 435 20.80 -13.81 -18.67
C ASN A 435 20.55 -15.08 -19.48
N PHE A 436 19.37 -15.70 -19.34
CA PHE A 436 18.88 -16.86 -20.08
C PHE A 436 19.78 -18.10 -20.09
N ASN A 437 20.78 -18.15 -19.21
CA ASN A 437 21.75 -19.24 -19.15
C ASN A 437 21.17 -20.53 -18.54
N ASP A 438 20.02 -20.43 -17.86
CA ASP A 438 19.27 -21.56 -17.30
C ASP A 438 18.27 -22.20 -18.29
N GLY A 439 18.15 -21.65 -19.50
CA GLY A 439 17.24 -22.16 -20.53
C GLY A 439 15.77 -21.79 -20.32
N SER A 440 15.43 -20.97 -19.32
CA SER A 440 14.08 -20.49 -19.05
C SER A 440 13.85 -19.08 -19.57
N LEU A 441 12.58 -18.69 -19.79
CA LEU A 441 12.23 -17.34 -20.26
C LEU A 441 12.45 -16.23 -19.22
N GLN A 442 12.83 -16.58 -17.97
CA GLN A 442 13.21 -15.64 -16.89
C GLN A 442 12.34 -14.37 -16.84
N ALA A 443 11.07 -14.51 -16.39
CA ALA A 443 10.11 -13.41 -16.17
C ALA A 443 9.65 -12.64 -17.42
N LEU A 444 9.87 -13.18 -18.62
CA LEU A 444 9.35 -12.61 -19.85
C LEU A 444 7.95 -13.17 -20.16
N ALA A 445 7.01 -12.27 -20.48
CA ALA A 445 5.64 -12.58 -20.85
C ALA A 445 5.35 -12.11 -22.30
N PRO A 446 5.34 -13.04 -23.28
CA PRO A 446 5.08 -12.70 -24.67
C PRO A 446 3.66 -12.19 -24.93
N ASP A 447 3.55 -11.06 -25.61
CA ASP A 447 2.29 -10.51 -26.12
C ASP A 447 2.07 -10.95 -27.59
N SER A 448 3.12 -10.88 -28.40
CA SER A 448 3.10 -11.25 -29.81
C SER A 448 4.46 -11.80 -30.26
N GLY A 449 4.46 -12.52 -31.40
CA GLY A 449 5.66 -13.12 -31.95
C GLY A 449 6.02 -14.45 -31.28
N THR A 450 7.15 -15.02 -31.69
CA THR A 450 7.73 -16.24 -31.12
C THR A 450 8.95 -15.89 -30.29
N TRP A 451 8.97 -16.36 -29.05
CA TRP A 451 10.02 -16.13 -28.07
C TRP A 451 10.50 -17.46 -27.52
N SER A 452 11.82 -17.69 -27.57
CA SER A 452 12.40 -18.95 -27.09
C SER A 452 13.85 -18.75 -26.67
N VAL A 453 14.27 -19.42 -25.60
CA VAL A 453 15.68 -19.41 -25.21
C VAL A 453 16.46 -20.44 -26.03
N ALA A 454 17.54 -20.00 -26.66
CA ALA A 454 18.47 -20.87 -27.36
C ALA A 454 19.90 -20.34 -27.24
N ALA A 455 20.85 -21.25 -26.99
CA ALA A 455 22.27 -20.92 -26.84
C ALA A 455 22.55 -19.78 -25.84
N GLY A 456 21.86 -19.78 -24.69
CA GLY A 456 22.03 -18.79 -23.63
C GLY A 456 21.56 -17.38 -23.98
N SER A 457 20.70 -17.22 -24.98
CA SER A 457 20.09 -15.91 -25.31
C SER A 457 18.63 -16.07 -25.73
N LEU A 458 17.85 -15.03 -25.49
CA LEU A 458 16.44 -14.98 -25.85
C LEU A 458 16.29 -14.68 -27.34
N GLN A 459 15.83 -15.66 -28.11
CA GLN A 459 15.54 -15.49 -29.54
C GLN A 459 14.19 -14.80 -29.71
N VAL A 460 14.17 -13.81 -30.60
CA VAL A 460 12.99 -12.99 -30.90
C VAL A 460 12.68 -13.08 -32.38
N ALA A 461 11.45 -13.42 -32.74
CA ALA A 461 11.01 -13.39 -34.12
C ALA A 461 9.53 -13.05 -34.22
N ALA A 462 9.18 -12.08 -35.08
CA ALA A 462 7.78 -11.90 -35.44
C ALA A 462 7.26 -13.11 -36.24
N THR A 463 5.96 -13.40 -36.15
CA THR A 463 5.34 -14.59 -36.77
C THR A 463 5.34 -14.52 -38.30
N SER A 464 5.41 -13.32 -38.87
CA SER A 464 5.50 -13.08 -40.31
C SER A 464 6.21 -11.76 -40.61
N ALA A 465 6.55 -11.52 -41.88
CA ALA A 465 7.16 -10.27 -42.33
C ALA A 465 6.21 -9.05 -42.32
N HIS A 466 5.04 -9.19 -41.70
CA HIS A 466 4.03 -8.14 -41.55
C HIS A 466 3.54 -8.00 -40.11
N ALA A 467 4.10 -8.79 -39.18
CA ALA A 467 3.78 -8.76 -37.77
C ALA A 467 4.93 -8.16 -36.95
N ASP A 468 4.66 -7.82 -35.70
CA ASP A 468 5.65 -7.53 -34.68
C ASP A 468 5.89 -8.74 -33.78
N ALA A 469 6.93 -8.63 -32.95
CA ALA A 469 7.14 -9.47 -31.78
C ALA A 469 7.36 -8.54 -30.60
N VAL A 470 6.50 -8.62 -29.60
CA VAL A 470 6.57 -7.81 -28.38
C VAL A 470 6.38 -8.73 -27.17
N ALA A 471 7.18 -8.52 -26.14
CA ALA A 471 7.04 -9.18 -24.85
C ALA A 471 7.25 -8.18 -23.72
N VAL A 472 6.46 -8.32 -22.68
CA VAL A 472 6.60 -7.57 -21.44
C VAL A 472 7.61 -8.30 -20.55
N TYR A 473 8.46 -7.55 -19.87
CA TYR A 473 9.41 -8.07 -18.90
C TYR A 473 8.90 -7.76 -17.49
N GLN A 474 8.55 -8.82 -16.76
CA GLN A 474 7.90 -8.72 -15.46
C GLN A 474 8.94 -8.32 -14.40
N VAL A 475 8.86 -7.09 -13.92
CA VAL A 475 9.79 -6.56 -12.91
C VAL A 475 9.39 -7.01 -11.51
N GLY A 476 8.08 -7.19 -11.28
CA GLY A 476 7.51 -7.57 -9.99
C GLY A 476 7.13 -6.39 -9.10
N ASP A 477 7.60 -5.17 -9.39
CA ASP A 477 7.35 -3.96 -8.58
C ASP A 477 6.89 -2.78 -9.43
N ALA A 478 6.19 -1.83 -8.80
CA ALA A 478 5.82 -0.58 -9.44
C ALA A 478 7.07 0.22 -9.83
N LEU A 479 7.10 0.73 -11.06
CA LEU A 479 8.22 1.53 -11.54
C LEU A 479 8.12 2.96 -10.95
N PRO A 480 9.18 3.49 -10.35
CA PRO A 480 9.23 4.90 -9.94
C PRO A 480 9.25 5.83 -11.16
N GLY A 481 9.11 7.13 -10.92
CA GLY A 481 9.22 8.15 -11.98
C GLY A 481 10.58 8.14 -12.70
N TYR A 482 11.63 7.59 -12.07
CA TYR A 482 12.94 7.39 -12.69
C TYR A 482 13.40 5.94 -12.65
N PHE A 483 13.63 5.32 -13.81
CA PHE A 483 14.18 3.97 -13.90
C PHE A 483 15.06 3.80 -15.14
N GLU A 484 15.91 2.78 -15.14
CA GLU A 484 16.75 2.41 -16.28
C GLU A 484 16.51 0.96 -16.72
N VAL A 485 16.46 0.76 -18.03
CA VAL A 485 16.40 -0.57 -18.65
C VAL A 485 17.64 -0.75 -19.52
N GLN A 486 18.40 -1.81 -19.27
CA GLN A 486 19.60 -2.17 -20.03
C GLN A 486 19.42 -3.54 -20.66
N ALA A 487 19.89 -3.70 -21.90
CA ALA A 487 19.95 -5.00 -22.57
C ALA A 487 20.97 -5.01 -23.70
N SER A 488 21.55 -6.17 -23.97
CA SER A 488 22.26 -6.46 -25.21
C SER A 488 21.25 -6.89 -26.27
N VAL A 489 21.25 -6.23 -27.42
CA VAL A 489 20.32 -6.47 -28.53
C VAL A 489 21.07 -6.77 -29.82
N LYS A 490 20.59 -7.77 -30.56
CA LYS A 490 21.12 -8.17 -31.87
C LYS A 490 19.97 -8.30 -32.87
N ALA A 491 20.05 -7.57 -33.98
CA ALA A 491 19.12 -7.72 -35.11
C ALA A 491 19.72 -8.60 -36.21
N LEU A 492 18.94 -9.54 -36.73
CA LEU A 492 19.34 -10.39 -37.85
C LEU A 492 19.26 -9.64 -39.18
N LYS A 493 19.91 -10.20 -40.20
CA LYS A 493 19.95 -9.61 -41.54
C LYS A 493 18.55 -9.44 -42.17
N PRO A 494 18.24 -8.26 -42.76
CA PRO A 494 16.96 -8.00 -43.41
C PRO A 494 16.91 -8.72 -44.77
N THR A 495 16.36 -9.91 -44.81
CA THR A 495 16.26 -10.76 -46.01
C THR A 495 14.80 -11.11 -46.28
N GLY A 496 14.39 -11.25 -47.54
CA GLY A 496 13.05 -11.78 -47.87
C GLY A 496 11.84 -10.98 -47.34
N GLY A 497 11.96 -9.65 -47.20
CA GLY A 497 10.89 -8.77 -46.69
C GLY A 497 10.97 -8.46 -45.19
N TRP A 498 11.84 -9.17 -44.46
CA TRP A 498 12.14 -8.89 -43.06
C TRP A 498 12.96 -7.60 -42.90
N GLY A 499 12.61 -6.79 -41.91
CA GLY A 499 13.41 -5.70 -41.37
C GLY A 499 14.53 -6.19 -40.44
N ALA A 500 15.30 -5.22 -39.92
CA ALA A 500 16.43 -5.46 -39.01
C ALA A 500 16.46 -4.37 -37.94
N ASN A 501 15.72 -4.60 -36.86
CA ASN A 501 15.60 -3.70 -35.73
C ASN A 501 15.44 -4.49 -34.43
N GLY A 502 15.63 -3.80 -33.31
CA GLY A 502 15.40 -4.33 -31.98
C GLY A 502 15.29 -3.18 -30.98
N PHE A 503 14.29 -3.27 -30.11
CA PHE A 503 13.87 -2.17 -29.26
C PHE A 503 13.67 -2.62 -27.82
N ILE A 504 14.00 -1.71 -26.90
CA ILE A 504 13.48 -1.69 -25.54
C ILE A 504 12.12 -1.01 -25.61
N VAL A 505 11.11 -1.65 -25.01
CA VAL A 505 9.73 -1.15 -24.89
C VAL A 505 9.54 -0.62 -23.47
N PHE A 506 8.85 0.50 -23.33
CA PHE A 506 8.52 1.13 -22.05
C PHE A 506 7.17 1.83 -22.15
N ASP A 507 6.56 2.14 -21.01
CA ASP A 507 5.20 2.67 -20.96
C ASP A 507 4.22 1.80 -21.78
N TYR A 508 4.36 0.47 -21.67
CA TYR A 508 3.49 -0.48 -22.35
C TYR A 508 2.13 -0.55 -21.67
N VAL A 509 1.09 -0.10 -22.37
CA VAL A 509 -0.30 -0.08 -21.91
C VAL A 509 -1.14 -1.15 -22.62
N SER A 510 -0.91 -1.37 -23.92
CA SER A 510 -1.56 -2.41 -24.72
C SER A 510 -0.75 -2.72 -25.98
N ASP A 511 -1.17 -3.74 -26.75
CA ASP A 511 -0.58 -4.13 -28.04
C ASP A 511 -0.49 -2.98 -29.09
N THR A 512 -1.25 -1.93 -28.85
CA THR A 512 -1.40 -0.76 -29.71
C THR A 512 -1.06 0.53 -29.01
N ASN A 513 -0.60 0.52 -27.75
CA ASN A 513 -0.19 1.71 -27.01
C ASN A 513 1.03 1.40 -26.15
N PHE A 514 2.20 1.72 -26.69
CA PHE A 514 3.46 1.64 -25.96
C PHE A 514 4.51 2.56 -26.58
N LYS A 515 5.59 2.83 -25.85
CA LYS A 515 6.75 3.57 -26.37
C LYS A 515 7.92 2.61 -26.59
N PHE A 516 8.80 2.96 -27.50
CA PHE A 516 9.97 2.13 -27.81
C PHE A 516 11.20 2.96 -28.13
N ALA A 517 12.37 2.40 -27.85
CA ALA A 517 13.64 2.99 -28.18
C ALA A 517 14.68 1.90 -28.51
N GLY A 518 15.49 2.12 -29.53
CA GLY A 518 16.56 1.18 -29.88
C GLY A 518 17.18 1.45 -31.24
N ILE A 519 17.52 0.37 -31.93
CA ILE A 519 18.32 0.42 -33.17
C ILE A 519 17.50 -0.02 -34.38
N ASP A 520 17.64 0.74 -35.47
CA ASP A 520 17.22 0.34 -36.81
C ASP A 520 18.47 0.20 -37.68
N VAL A 521 18.88 -1.06 -37.88
CA VAL A 521 20.11 -1.40 -38.62
C VAL A 521 19.95 -1.11 -40.10
N ALA A 522 18.74 -1.26 -40.65
CA ALA A 522 18.48 -1.02 -42.07
C ALA A 522 18.67 0.46 -42.45
N THR A 523 18.30 1.38 -41.56
CA THR A 523 18.44 2.82 -41.79
C THR A 523 19.69 3.43 -41.16
N ASN A 524 20.47 2.65 -40.39
CA ASN A 524 21.64 3.09 -39.62
C ASN A 524 21.29 4.20 -38.61
N LYS A 525 20.23 4.00 -37.82
CA LYS A 525 19.74 5.01 -36.88
C LYS A 525 19.47 4.45 -35.48
N LEU A 526 19.67 5.32 -34.49
CA LEU A 526 18.94 5.27 -33.23
C LEU A 526 17.54 5.81 -33.47
N VAL A 527 16.56 5.14 -32.89
CA VAL A 527 15.15 5.48 -33.05
C VAL A 527 14.47 5.46 -31.70
N MET A 528 13.60 6.45 -31.49
CA MET A 528 12.58 6.50 -30.45
C MET A 528 11.22 6.71 -31.10
N GLY A 529 10.19 6.11 -30.53
CA GLY A 529 8.85 6.17 -31.10
C GLY A 529 7.75 5.65 -30.20
N HIS A 530 6.54 5.61 -30.75
CA HIS A 530 5.37 5.03 -30.10
C HIS A 530 4.58 4.12 -31.04
N ARG A 531 3.89 3.15 -30.45
CA ARG A 531 2.85 2.37 -31.09
C ARG A 531 1.51 3.06 -30.87
N ASN A 532 0.73 3.19 -31.93
CA ASN A 532 -0.69 3.52 -31.88
C ASN A 532 -1.46 2.52 -32.76
N ALA A 533 -2.80 2.58 -32.82
CA ALA A 533 -3.60 1.65 -33.64
C ALA A 533 -3.19 1.54 -35.12
N THR A 534 -2.56 2.57 -35.71
CA THR A 534 -2.14 2.58 -37.12
C THR A 534 -0.81 1.86 -37.39
N GLY A 535 0.02 1.64 -36.35
CA GLY A 535 1.32 1.01 -36.49
C GLY A 535 2.38 1.62 -35.58
N TRP A 536 3.63 1.31 -35.89
CA TRP A 536 4.82 1.85 -35.22
C TRP A 536 5.19 3.21 -35.84
N VAL A 537 5.29 4.26 -35.01
CA VAL A 537 5.61 5.63 -35.43
C VAL A 537 6.96 6.04 -34.83
N TYR A 538 7.86 6.57 -35.66
CA TYR A 538 9.15 7.09 -35.22
C TYR A 538 9.03 8.58 -34.88
N ASP A 539 9.16 8.92 -33.60
CA ASP A 539 9.04 10.31 -33.11
C ASP A 539 10.38 11.05 -33.16
N GLN A 540 11.48 10.35 -32.92
CA GLN A 540 12.81 10.93 -32.91
C GLN A 540 13.86 9.95 -33.41
N GLN A 541 14.81 10.45 -34.21
CA GLN A 541 15.82 9.60 -34.84
C GLN A 541 17.17 10.30 -34.99
N GLN A 542 18.26 9.55 -34.88
CA GLN A 542 19.63 10.05 -35.07
C GLN A 542 20.50 9.03 -35.79
N SER A 543 21.35 9.49 -36.72
CA SER A 543 22.29 8.60 -37.43
C SER A 543 23.42 8.13 -36.52
N VAL A 544 23.78 6.84 -36.59
CA VAL A 544 24.89 6.28 -35.81
C VAL A 544 26.21 6.44 -36.55
N LYS A 545 27.18 7.11 -35.92
CA LYS A 545 28.54 7.27 -36.44
C LYS A 545 29.30 5.95 -36.32
N GLY A 546 29.88 5.48 -37.43
CA GLY A 546 30.57 4.17 -37.49
C GLY A 546 29.71 3.03 -38.04
N GLY A 547 28.40 3.22 -38.13
CA GLY A 547 27.48 2.29 -38.78
C GLY A 547 27.00 1.14 -37.87
N LEU A 548 25.70 0.83 -37.94
CA LEU A 548 25.10 -0.37 -37.38
C LEU A 548 25.28 -1.56 -38.34
N LYS A 549 25.51 -2.75 -37.79
CA LYS A 549 25.70 -4.01 -38.53
C LYS A 549 24.70 -5.05 -38.07
N ASN A 550 24.21 -5.88 -39.00
CA ASN A 550 23.44 -7.06 -38.64
C ASN A 550 24.31 -8.10 -37.95
N ASP A 551 23.66 -9.02 -37.25
CA ASP A 551 24.30 -10.15 -36.56
C ASP A 551 25.40 -9.72 -35.56
N THR A 552 25.29 -8.49 -35.05
CA THR A 552 26.21 -7.87 -34.10
C THR A 552 25.43 -7.46 -32.85
N TRP A 553 26.01 -7.70 -31.67
CA TRP A 553 25.45 -7.28 -30.39
C TRP A 553 25.74 -5.81 -30.13
N TYR A 554 24.73 -5.10 -29.65
CA TYR A 554 24.81 -3.71 -29.21
C TYR A 554 24.24 -3.59 -27.80
N ASN A 555 24.88 -2.79 -26.95
CA ASN A 555 24.36 -2.53 -25.61
C ASN A 555 23.48 -1.29 -25.64
N LEU A 556 22.22 -1.47 -25.26
CA LEU A 556 21.23 -0.40 -25.19
C LEU A 556 20.91 -0.11 -23.72
N LYS A 557 20.83 1.18 -23.40
CA LYS A 557 20.29 1.66 -22.13
C LYS A 557 19.20 2.70 -22.40
N VAL A 558 18.02 2.51 -21.83
CA VAL A 558 16.94 3.51 -21.80
C VAL A 558 16.77 3.98 -20.37
N SER A 559 17.00 5.27 -20.13
CA SER A 559 16.71 5.94 -18.85
C SER A 559 15.42 6.76 -19.01
N VAL A 560 14.42 6.51 -18.17
CA VAL A 560 13.14 7.23 -18.13
C VAL A 560 13.15 8.19 -16.96
N ASN A 561 12.72 9.43 -17.17
CA ASN A 561 12.52 10.45 -16.14
C ASN A 561 11.19 11.17 -16.37
N GLY A 562 10.15 10.75 -15.64
CA GLY A 562 8.78 11.24 -15.77
C GLY A 562 8.25 11.12 -17.20
N LEU A 563 8.18 12.23 -17.93
CA LEU A 563 7.71 12.27 -19.33
C LEU A 563 8.83 12.24 -20.38
N THR A 564 10.07 12.08 -19.96
CA THR A 564 11.24 12.07 -20.86
C THR A 564 11.93 10.73 -20.86
N ALA A 565 12.49 10.33 -22.01
CA ALA A 565 13.29 9.13 -22.15
C ALA A 565 14.60 9.45 -22.87
N THR A 566 15.69 8.80 -22.45
CA THR A 566 17.03 8.90 -23.06
C THR A 566 17.56 7.51 -23.39
N LEU A 567 17.84 7.26 -24.66
CA LEU A 567 18.48 6.06 -25.18
C LEU A 567 19.98 6.32 -25.29
N VAL A 568 20.78 5.37 -24.83
CA VAL A 568 22.24 5.36 -24.97
C VAL A 568 22.65 4.05 -25.64
N LEU A 569 23.46 4.17 -26.69
CA LEU A 569 24.10 3.05 -27.41
C LEU A 569 25.58 2.97 -27.01
N ASP A 570 26.00 1.79 -26.56
CA ASP A 570 27.39 1.45 -26.20
C ASP A 570 28.07 2.52 -25.32
N ASN A 571 27.32 3.07 -24.36
CA ASN A 571 27.75 4.14 -23.44
C ASN A 571 28.28 5.42 -24.11
N GLY A 572 27.92 5.67 -25.38
CA GLY A 572 28.44 6.80 -26.15
C GLY A 572 27.38 7.63 -26.84
N THR A 573 26.70 7.06 -27.83
CA THR A 573 25.73 7.84 -28.63
C THR A 573 24.39 7.89 -27.90
N SER A 574 23.88 9.09 -27.62
CA SER A 574 22.58 9.27 -26.98
C SER A 574 21.54 9.90 -27.90
N LEU A 575 20.27 9.63 -27.60
CA LEU A 575 19.08 10.23 -28.21
C LEU A 575 18.03 10.42 -27.11
N SER A 576 17.38 11.57 -27.04
CA SER A 576 16.36 11.85 -26.03
C SER A 576 15.08 12.38 -26.66
N HIS A 577 13.94 12.11 -26.01
CA HIS A 577 12.63 12.57 -26.45
C HIS A 577 11.69 12.81 -25.26
N THR A 578 10.72 13.72 -25.44
CA THR A 578 9.63 13.98 -24.48
C THR A 578 8.33 13.45 -25.06
N TYR A 579 7.62 12.63 -24.30
CA TYR A 579 6.33 12.08 -24.67
C TYR A 579 5.19 12.82 -23.97
N ALA A 580 3.98 12.69 -24.53
CA ALA A 580 2.77 13.10 -23.82
C ALA A 580 2.50 12.16 -22.64
N PRO A 581 1.88 12.65 -21.54
CA PRO A 581 1.46 11.80 -20.43
C PRO A 581 0.41 10.78 -20.88
N THR A 582 0.42 9.61 -20.24
CA THR A 582 -0.67 8.64 -20.36
C THR A 582 -1.84 9.13 -19.53
N VAL A 583 -3.04 9.21 -20.11
CA VAL A 583 -4.24 9.69 -19.43
C VAL A 583 -5.24 8.55 -19.28
N VAL A 584 -5.59 8.24 -18.03
CA VAL A 584 -6.60 7.23 -17.67
C VAL A 584 -7.62 7.92 -16.76
N ASP A 585 -8.91 7.84 -17.09
CA ASP A 585 -10.00 8.51 -16.38
C ASP A 585 -9.81 10.01 -16.11
N GLY A 586 -9.08 10.71 -16.97
CA GLY A 586 -8.77 12.13 -16.79
C GLY A 586 -7.63 12.42 -15.80
N TRP A 587 -7.04 11.40 -15.17
CA TRP A 587 -5.78 11.50 -14.42
C TRP A 587 -4.59 11.30 -15.36
N SER A 588 -3.53 12.10 -15.19
CA SER A 588 -2.36 12.08 -16.08
C SER A 588 -1.15 11.46 -15.38
N TYR A 589 -0.54 10.45 -16.01
CA TYR A 589 0.56 9.66 -15.48
C TYR A 589 1.85 9.85 -16.29
N GLY A 590 2.98 9.59 -15.63
CA GLY A 590 4.29 9.54 -16.28
C GLY A 590 4.48 8.27 -17.12
N LEU A 591 5.65 8.12 -17.73
CA LEU A 591 6.03 6.94 -18.52
C LEU A 591 6.27 5.67 -17.68
N ASN A 592 6.15 5.79 -16.37
CA ASN A 592 6.24 4.70 -15.41
C ASN A 592 4.87 4.05 -15.12
N TRP A 593 3.79 4.52 -15.78
CA TRP A 593 2.48 3.88 -15.72
C TRP A 593 2.44 2.53 -16.44
N GLY A 594 2.96 2.50 -17.68
CA GLY A 594 3.01 1.26 -18.44
C GLY A 594 4.21 0.37 -18.10
N LEU A 595 4.12 -0.88 -18.52
CA LEU A 595 5.14 -1.90 -18.27
C LEU A 595 6.38 -1.71 -19.16
N VAL A 596 7.48 -2.38 -18.80
CA VAL A 596 8.70 -2.46 -19.61
C VAL A 596 8.76 -3.77 -20.37
N GLY A 597 9.50 -3.80 -21.47
CA GLY A 597 9.59 -4.99 -22.30
C GLY A 597 10.59 -4.85 -23.44
N PHE A 598 10.46 -5.74 -24.40
CA PHE A 598 11.31 -5.81 -25.57
C PHE A 598 10.47 -6.08 -26.80
N GLY A 599 10.92 -5.58 -27.94
CA GLY A 599 10.20 -5.84 -29.17
C GLY A 599 10.97 -5.58 -30.45
N SER A 600 10.36 -6.01 -31.54
CA SER A 600 10.85 -5.81 -32.89
C SER A 600 9.67 -5.71 -33.86
N ASN A 601 9.80 -4.91 -34.91
CA ASN A 601 8.76 -4.69 -35.91
C ASN A 601 9.18 -5.31 -37.24
N ASN A 602 8.43 -6.30 -37.73
CA ASN A 602 8.78 -7.06 -38.93
C ASN A 602 10.25 -7.50 -38.89
N ALA A 603 10.72 -8.03 -37.76
CA ALA A 603 12.14 -8.32 -37.58
C ALA A 603 12.36 -9.58 -36.75
N ARG A 604 13.63 -9.99 -36.75
CA ARG A 604 14.13 -11.16 -36.03
C ARG A 604 15.46 -10.79 -35.40
N GLY A 605 15.76 -11.38 -34.26
CA GLY A 605 16.90 -10.98 -33.44
C GLY A 605 17.10 -11.85 -32.22
N ALA A 606 17.93 -11.34 -31.32
CA ALA A 606 18.08 -11.87 -29.99
C ALA A 606 18.28 -10.74 -28.98
N VAL A 607 17.88 -10.99 -27.74
CA VAL A 607 18.09 -10.13 -26.58
C VAL A 607 18.83 -10.95 -25.51
N ASP A 608 19.70 -10.30 -24.76
CA ASP A 608 20.46 -10.91 -23.67
C ASP A 608 20.85 -9.87 -22.60
N ASN A 609 21.27 -10.33 -21.42
CA ASN A 609 21.74 -9.51 -20.29
C ASN A 609 20.78 -8.37 -19.92
N ILE A 610 19.50 -8.70 -19.80
CA ILE A 610 18.47 -7.74 -19.38
C ILE A 610 18.74 -7.35 -17.93
N THR A 611 18.71 -6.05 -17.67
CA THR A 611 18.72 -5.49 -16.31
C THR A 611 17.71 -4.37 -16.24
N VAL A 612 16.79 -4.45 -15.29
CA VAL A 612 15.94 -3.32 -14.92
C VAL A 612 16.46 -2.80 -13.59
N LEU A 613 17.01 -1.59 -13.63
CA LEU A 613 17.46 -0.88 -12.46
C LEU A 613 16.43 0.16 -12.11
N VAL A 614 15.85 0.00 -10.94
CA VAL A 614 15.41 1.18 -10.20
C VAL A 614 16.62 1.60 -9.44
N VAL A 615 17.30 2.61 -9.98
CA VAL A 615 18.16 3.44 -9.16
C VAL A 615 17.14 4.28 -8.41
N PRO A 616 16.88 4.05 -7.10
CA PRO A 616 16.25 5.11 -6.33
C PRO A 616 17.06 6.34 -6.66
N ALA A 617 16.43 7.46 -6.98
CA ALA A 617 17.16 8.70 -6.85
C ALA A 617 17.79 8.61 -5.46
N ALA A 618 19.11 8.42 -5.38
CA ALA A 618 19.75 8.15 -4.12
C ALA A 618 19.81 9.51 -3.44
N THR A 619 18.65 10.14 -3.19
CA THR A 619 18.55 11.44 -2.59
C THR A 619 19.01 11.22 -1.17
N THR A 620 20.32 11.34 -1.00
CA THR A 620 21.00 11.31 0.28
C THR A 620 20.50 12.45 1.13
N VAL A 621 19.99 13.51 0.48
CA VAL A 621 19.48 14.70 1.16
C VAL A 621 18.05 15.00 0.74
N VAL A 622 17.18 15.12 1.74
CA VAL A 622 15.84 15.70 1.65
C VAL A 622 15.79 16.88 2.63
N ARG A 623 15.33 18.03 2.15
CA ARG A 623 15.07 19.22 2.97
C ARG A 623 13.68 19.74 2.66
N THR A 624 12.89 19.99 3.70
CA THR A 624 11.56 20.59 3.56
C THR A 624 11.43 21.79 4.49
N ASP A 625 11.12 22.95 3.92
CA ASP A 625 10.67 24.12 4.67
C ASP A 625 9.13 24.16 4.65
N HIS A 626 8.52 24.22 5.84
CA HIS A 626 7.06 24.31 6.01
C HIS A 626 6.57 25.74 6.31
N PHE A 627 7.48 26.71 6.44
CA PHE A 627 7.20 28.15 6.64
C PHE A 627 6.33 28.54 7.86
N GLY A 628 5.80 27.58 8.62
CA GLY A 628 4.98 27.72 9.83
C GLY A 628 5.74 27.79 11.16
N GLY A 629 7.04 27.46 11.17
CA GLY A 629 7.89 27.42 12.37
C GLY A 629 9.26 28.12 12.18
N PRO A 630 10.12 28.15 13.21
CA PRO A 630 11.43 28.82 13.15
C PRO A 630 12.43 28.17 12.18
N ASN A 631 12.17 26.93 11.72
CA ASN A 631 13.10 26.09 10.96
C ASN A 631 13.10 26.37 9.43
N ASN A 632 13.16 27.63 9.01
CA ASN A 632 13.23 27.98 7.58
C ASN A 632 14.67 28.09 7.10
N THR A 633 15.24 26.96 6.67
CA THR A 633 16.69 26.86 6.37
C THR A 633 17.00 27.10 4.90
N LEU A 634 16.08 26.75 3.98
CA LEU A 634 16.31 26.83 2.53
C LEU A 634 16.43 28.27 2.01
N PHE A 635 15.79 29.24 2.67
CA PHE A 635 15.73 30.63 2.22
C PHE A 635 16.31 31.64 3.23
N SER A 636 17.21 31.19 4.11
CA SER A 636 17.89 32.04 5.08
C SER A 636 18.71 33.16 4.41
N GLY A 637 18.59 34.39 4.91
CA GLY A 637 19.41 35.54 4.48
C GLY A 637 18.82 36.49 3.43
N GLY A 638 17.55 36.35 3.03
CA GLY A 638 16.88 37.38 2.21
C GLY A 638 17.48 37.56 0.80
N ASN A 639 17.79 36.45 0.13
CA ASN A 639 18.40 36.43 -1.21
C ASN A 639 17.39 36.69 -2.35
N ALA A 640 16.55 37.73 -2.21
CA ALA A 640 15.69 38.16 -3.29
C ALA A 640 16.54 38.85 -4.37
N VAL A 641 16.55 38.28 -5.58
CA VAL A 641 17.20 38.80 -6.79
C VAL A 641 16.12 39.17 -7.81
N GLY A 642 16.36 40.22 -8.60
CA GLY A 642 15.31 40.87 -9.37
C GLY A 642 14.38 41.79 -8.54
N GLY A 643 13.69 42.72 -9.19
CA GLY A 643 12.91 43.76 -8.51
C GLY A 643 11.69 43.21 -7.76
N GLY A 644 11.69 43.30 -6.42
CA GLY A 644 10.62 42.86 -5.54
C GLY A 644 11.12 42.47 -4.15
N SER A 645 10.30 41.76 -3.38
CA SER A 645 10.69 41.19 -2.07
C SER A 645 10.02 39.85 -1.81
N PHE A 646 10.71 38.98 -1.07
CA PHE A 646 10.12 37.81 -0.41
C PHE A 646 10.05 38.03 1.10
N THR A 647 8.94 37.68 1.72
CA THR A 647 8.70 37.83 3.17
C THR A 647 7.98 36.62 3.73
N LEU A 648 8.38 36.19 4.93
CA LEU A 648 7.65 35.19 5.70
C LEU A 648 6.48 35.86 6.43
N ALA A 649 5.25 35.41 6.19
CA ALA A 649 4.06 35.91 6.87
C ALA A 649 2.99 34.82 6.98
N ASN A 650 2.36 34.70 8.15
CA ASN A 650 1.26 33.76 8.41
C ASN A 650 1.57 32.31 8.04
N GLY A 651 2.78 31.85 8.35
CA GLY A 651 3.18 30.48 8.02
C GLY A 651 3.53 30.23 6.55
N ARG A 652 3.67 31.28 5.73
CA ARG A 652 3.95 31.17 4.30
C ARG A 652 5.06 32.08 3.82
N TYR A 653 5.78 31.63 2.80
CA TYR A 653 6.81 32.41 2.11
C TYR A 653 6.20 33.15 0.91
N ALA A 654 6.01 34.46 1.05
CA ALA A 654 5.29 35.29 0.09
C ALA A 654 6.25 36.13 -0.76
N GLY A 655 6.15 36.03 -2.09
CA GLY A 655 6.92 36.82 -3.06
C GLY A 655 6.06 37.87 -3.76
N VAL A 656 6.50 39.13 -3.74
CA VAL A 656 5.81 40.26 -4.40
C VAL A 656 6.77 40.96 -5.36
N PRO A 657 6.56 40.87 -6.69
CA PRO A 657 7.38 41.59 -7.65
C PRO A 657 7.12 43.10 -7.61
N ALA A 658 8.17 43.91 -7.78
CA ALA A 658 8.04 45.36 -7.88
C ALA A 658 7.57 45.76 -9.29
N GLY A 659 6.44 46.47 -9.40
CA GLY A 659 6.02 47.13 -10.66
C GLY A 659 5.91 46.23 -11.89
N GLY A 660 5.39 44.99 -11.75
CA GLY A 660 5.24 44.03 -12.85
C GLY A 660 6.54 43.34 -13.28
N ALA A 661 7.63 43.56 -12.54
CA ALA A 661 8.91 42.88 -12.73
C ALA A 661 8.84 41.39 -12.33
N THR A 662 10.00 40.73 -12.35
CA THR A 662 10.19 39.38 -11.83
C THR A 662 10.97 39.48 -10.52
N VAL A 663 10.53 38.73 -9.51
CA VAL A 663 11.29 38.52 -8.27
C VAL A 663 11.64 37.05 -8.16
N VAL A 664 12.89 36.75 -7.81
CA VAL A 664 13.44 35.41 -7.62
C VAL A 664 13.98 35.32 -6.21
N SER A 665 13.74 34.22 -5.50
CA SER A 665 14.44 33.89 -4.26
C SER A 665 15.18 32.58 -4.47
N LEU A 666 16.50 32.63 -4.33
CA LEU A 666 17.36 31.47 -4.54
C LEU A 666 17.47 30.66 -3.24
N ALA A 667 17.30 29.36 -3.36
CA ALA A 667 17.46 28.43 -2.25
C ALA A 667 18.95 28.23 -1.92
N ASN A 668 19.21 27.78 -0.70
CA ASN A 668 20.51 27.39 -0.18
C ASN A 668 20.36 26.10 0.64
N ILE A 669 21.19 25.10 0.38
CA ILE A 669 21.21 23.86 1.16
C ILE A 669 22.61 23.74 1.74
N ASP A 670 22.72 23.96 3.05
CA ASP A 670 23.98 23.79 3.80
C ASP A 670 25.18 24.57 3.22
N GLY A 671 24.92 25.75 2.66
CA GLY A 671 25.95 26.61 2.05
C GLY A 671 26.33 26.24 0.62
N ILE A 672 25.71 25.20 0.05
CA ILE A 672 25.95 24.72 -1.30
C ILE A 672 25.02 25.43 -2.27
N THR A 673 25.64 26.01 -3.30
CA THR A 673 24.95 26.87 -4.27
C THR A 673 24.89 26.27 -5.66
N ASN A 674 25.75 25.31 -6.00
CA ASN A 674 25.72 24.57 -7.26
C ASN A 674 25.85 23.09 -6.96
N LEU A 675 25.03 22.28 -7.63
CA LEU A 675 25.11 20.84 -7.57
C LEU A 675 25.99 20.30 -8.70
N ALA A 676 26.48 19.08 -8.57
CA ALA A 676 27.20 18.35 -9.60
C ALA A 676 26.29 18.19 -10.83
N ALA A 677 26.86 18.36 -12.02
CA ALA A 677 26.13 18.24 -13.28
C ALA A 677 25.49 16.85 -13.51
N THR A 678 25.96 15.83 -12.78
CA THR A 678 25.44 14.47 -12.79
C THR A 678 24.47 14.17 -11.66
N ALA A 679 24.29 15.10 -10.71
CA ALA A 679 23.36 14.95 -9.61
C ALA A 679 21.92 14.97 -10.12
N VAL A 680 21.03 14.59 -9.23
CA VAL A 680 19.59 14.64 -9.37
C VAL A 680 19.09 15.82 -8.55
N LEU A 681 18.13 16.55 -9.10
CA LEU A 681 17.44 17.60 -8.35
C LEU A 681 15.93 17.46 -8.52
N ASP A 682 15.24 17.12 -7.43
CA ASP A 682 13.79 17.14 -7.36
C ASP A 682 13.33 18.32 -6.48
N LEU A 683 12.45 19.15 -7.03
CA LEU A 683 11.88 20.33 -6.39
C LEU A 683 10.37 20.13 -6.24
N GLY A 684 9.82 20.42 -5.06
CA GLY A 684 8.38 20.37 -4.79
C GLY A 684 7.94 21.59 -4.01
N ALA A 685 6.77 22.16 -4.33
CA ALA A 685 6.21 23.24 -3.55
C ALA A 685 4.68 23.28 -3.63
N THR A 686 4.04 23.48 -2.48
CA THR A 686 2.63 23.86 -2.42
C THR A 686 2.53 25.38 -2.49
N LEU A 687 2.02 25.92 -3.58
CA LEU A 687 2.02 27.36 -3.84
C LEU A 687 0.68 27.87 -4.38
N ASN A 688 0.46 29.16 -4.19
CA ASN A 688 -0.71 29.91 -4.66
C ASN A 688 -0.20 31.19 -5.33
N THR A 689 -0.75 31.56 -6.49
CA THR A 689 -0.33 32.76 -7.20
C THR A 689 -1.50 33.53 -7.83
N THR A 690 -1.32 34.83 -7.99
CA THR A 690 -2.24 35.71 -8.75
C THR A 690 -1.79 35.94 -10.21
N GLY A 691 -0.61 35.42 -10.59
CA GLY A 691 -0.02 35.57 -11.91
C GLY A 691 0.76 34.34 -12.32
N ARG A 692 2.07 34.50 -12.53
CA ARG A 692 2.97 33.39 -12.86
C ARG A 692 3.96 33.15 -11.73
N ALA A 693 4.08 31.91 -11.28
CA ALA A 693 5.02 31.53 -10.24
C ALA A 693 5.44 30.07 -10.33
N GLY A 694 6.60 29.74 -9.77
CA GLY A 694 7.14 28.39 -9.74
C GLY A 694 8.63 28.39 -9.41
N PHE A 695 9.38 27.54 -10.10
CA PHE A 695 10.81 27.32 -9.86
C PHE A 695 11.71 27.97 -10.89
N VAL A 696 12.88 28.41 -10.44
CA VAL A 696 14.04 28.68 -11.29
C VAL A 696 15.09 27.61 -11.05
N PHE A 697 15.83 27.26 -12.09
CA PHE A 697 16.93 26.31 -12.05
C PHE A 697 17.95 26.66 -13.13
N ASP A 698 19.14 26.09 -13.02
CA ASP A 698 20.29 26.46 -13.86
C ASP A 698 20.49 28.00 -13.92
N HIS A 699 20.41 28.65 -12.76
CA HIS A 699 20.45 30.11 -12.66
C HIS A 699 21.88 30.63 -12.51
N TYR A 700 22.37 31.35 -13.52
CA TYR A 700 23.68 32.00 -13.51
C TYR A 700 23.62 33.51 -13.22
N SER A 701 22.54 34.18 -13.61
CA SER A 701 22.33 35.61 -13.36
C SER A 701 20.85 35.97 -13.43
N ASP A 702 20.47 37.18 -12.97
CA ASP A 702 19.11 37.71 -13.08
C ASP A 702 18.57 37.79 -14.53
N THR A 703 19.39 37.51 -15.54
CA THR A 703 19.04 37.50 -16.95
C THR A 703 19.31 36.16 -17.67
N ASP A 704 19.82 35.15 -16.96
CA ASP A 704 20.23 33.87 -17.54
C ASP A 704 19.89 32.71 -16.59
N TYR A 705 18.77 32.04 -16.88
CA TYR A 705 18.25 30.91 -16.11
C TYR A 705 17.14 30.17 -16.85
N LYS A 706 16.86 28.95 -16.41
CA LYS A 706 15.69 28.15 -16.81
C LYS A 706 14.60 28.22 -15.74
N TRP A 707 13.35 27.96 -16.11
CA TRP A 707 12.21 28.08 -15.20
C TRP A 707 11.06 27.13 -15.55
N VAL A 708 10.33 26.73 -14.51
CA VAL A 708 9.03 26.03 -14.61
C VAL A 708 8.01 26.84 -13.81
N ALA A 709 6.81 27.05 -14.35
CA ALA A 709 5.79 27.82 -13.65
C ALA A 709 4.36 27.39 -13.98
N ILE A 710 3.47 27.65 -13.03
CA ILE A 710 2.04 27.80 -13.31
C ILE A 710 1.75 29.27 -13.65
N ASP A 711 0.79 29.49 -14.54
CA ASP A 711 0.28 30.80 -14.91
C ASP A 711 -1.25 30.77 -14.86
N VAL A 712 -1.82 31.39 -13.82
CA VAL A 712 -3.27 31.36 -13.59
C VAL A 712 -4.06 32.29 -14.52
N GLN A 713 -3.40 33.24 -15.18
CA GLN A 713 -4.04 34.16 -16.13
C GLN A 713 -4.28 33.47 -17.46
N THR A 714 -3.29 32.71 -17.92
CA THR A 714 -3.37 31.91 -19.15
C THR A 714 -3.91 30.51 -18.91
N ARG A 715 -3.98 30.07 -17.64
CA ARG A 715 -4.35 28.72 -17.20
C ARG A 715 -3.43 27.66 -17.81
N GLN A 716 -2.13 27.88 -17.68
CA GLN A 716 -1.10 27.02 -18.26
C GLN A 716 -0.05 26.59 -17.23
N VAL A 717 0.49 25.39 -17.41
CA VAL A 717 1.79 24.99 -16.87
C VAL A 717 2.82 25.19 -17.98
N LEU A 718 3.97 25.76 -17.64
CA LEU A 718 4.95 26.28 -18.57
C LEU A 718 6.36 25.81 -18.18
N ILE A 719 7.17 25.49 -19.19
CA ILE A 719 8.62 25.36 -19.09
C ILE A 719 9.24 26.40 -20.02
N GLY A 720 10.28 27.08 -19.57
CA GLY A 720 10.97 28.06 -20.40
C GLY A 720 12.37 28.37 -19.92
N HIS A 721 13.03 29.24 -20.68
CA HIS A 721 14.30 29.85 -20.31
C HIS A 721 14.27 31.36 -20.50
N ARG A 722 15.23 32.01 -19.86
CA ARG A 722 15.50 33.43 -20.01
C ARG A 722 16.94 33.63 -20.45
N GLN A 723 17.12 34.43 -21.50
CA GLN A 723 18.44 34.86 -21.96
C GLN A 723 18.41 36.36 -22.23
N GLY A 724 19.15 37.14 -21.44
CA GLY A 724 19.08 38.59 -21.44
C GLY A 724 17.70 39.10 -21.02
N ASN A 725 17.06 39.87 -21.91
CA ASN A 725 15.70 40.38 -21.74
C ASN A 725 14.63 39.49 -22.36
N THR A 726 15.03 38.42 -23.06
CA THR A 726 14.12 37.52 -23.75
C THR A 726 13.65 36.43 -22.81
N TRP A 727 12.33 36.29 -22.68
CA TRP A 727 11.67 35.15 -22.04
C TRP A 727 11.12 34.26 -23.13
N THR A 728 11.57 33.02 -23.16
CA THR A 728 11.11 32.01 -24.10
C THR A 728 10.26 30.99 -23.36
N ILE A 729 9.10 30.65 -23.93
CA ILE A 729 8.31 29.50 -23.50
C ILE A 729 8.73 28.35 -24.41
N ASP A 730 9.34 27.32 -23.84
CA ASP A 730 9.84 26.16 -24.58
C ASP A 730 8.78 25.05 -24.64
N ALA A 731 7.97 24.92 -23.60
CA ALA A 731 6.83 24.00 -23.56
C ALA A 731 5.67 24.58 -22.73
N ALA A 732 4.44 24.25 -23.11
CA ALA A 732 3.24 24.71 -22.43
C ALA A 732 2.10 23.68 -22.53
N VAL A 733 1.32 23.56 -21.47
CA VAL A 733 0.08 22.77 -21.44
C VAL A 733 -1.03 23.54 -20.74
N GLY A 734 -2.25 23.50 -21.28
CA GLY A 734 -3.41 24.10 -20.65
C GLY A 734 -3.93 23.27 -19.47
N LYS A 735 -4.25 23.92 -18.34
CA LYS A 735 -4.85 23.31 -17.15
C LYS A 735 -5.98 24.18 -16.64
N ASN A 736 -7.22 23.78 -16.96
CA ASN A 736 -8.43 24.54 -16.62
C ASN A 736 -8.69 24.68 -15.11
N THR A 737 -8.09 23.80 -14.31
CA THR A 737 -8.18 23.80 -12.84
C THR A 737 -7.36 24.92 -12.19
N LEU A 738 -6.42 25.54 -12.92
CA LEU A 738 -5.61 26.63 -12.39
C LEU A 738 -6.45 27.90 -12.21
N ALA A 739 -6.61 28.30 -10.95
CA ALA A 739 -7.32 29.51 -10.54
C ALA A 739 -6.49 30.29 -9.52
N ALA A 740 -6.59 31.63 -9.57
CA ALA A 740 -5.98 32.48 -8.56
C ALA A 740 -6.65 32.24 -7.19
N GLY A 741 -5.86 32.17 -6.13
CA GLY A 741 -6.38 31.94 -4.78
C GLY A 741 -6.51 30.45 -4.39
N THR A 742 -6.21 29.51 -5.28
CA THR A 742 -6.18 28.07 -4.98
C THR A 742 -4.74 27.60 -4.74
N ASN A 743 -4.52 26.77 -3.71
CA ASN A 743 -3.27 26.07 -3.50
C ASN A 743 -3.11 24.95 -4.54
N VAL A 744 -1.94 24.83 -5.12
CA VAL A 744 -1.56 23.72 -5.99
C VAL A 744 -0.18 23.21 -5.61
N THR A 745 0.07 21.93 -5.80
CA THR A 745 1.38 21.31 -5.58
C THR A 745 2.11 21.19 -6.91
N LEU A 746 3.19 21.95 -7.09
CA LEU A 746 4.04 21.90 -8.28
C LEU A 746 5.29 21.07 -7.97
N GLY A 747 5.54 20.03 -8.76
CA GLY A 747 6.76 19.23 -8.68
C GLY A 747 7.58 19.33 -9.96
N VAL A 748 8.91 19.31 -9.83
CA VAL A 748 9.86 19.33 -10.95
C VAL A 748 10.98 18.35 -10.69
N SER A 749 11.22 17.42 -11.61
CA SER A 749 12.38 16.53 -11.60
C SER A 749 13.36 16.93 -12.70
N LEU A 750 14.62 17.14 -12.31
CA LEU A 750 15.73 17.55 -13.17
C LEU A 750 16.81 16.47 -13.16
N ARG A 751 17.17 15.96 -14.34
CA ARG A 751 18.28 15.00 -14.51
C ARG A 751 18.99 15.22 -15.83
N GLY A 752 20.29 15.49 -15.80
CA GLY A 752 21.07 15.82 -16.99
C GLY A 752 20.41 16.96 -17.76
N SER A 753 19.97 16.70 -19.00
CA SER A 753 19.27 17.69 -19.83
C SER A 753 17.73 17.63 -19.76
N THR A 754 17.17 16.75 -18.95
CA THR A 754 15.72 16.47 -18.92
C THR A 754 15.01 17.18 -17.78
N VAL A 755 13.79 17.63 -18.07
CA VAL A 755 12.86 18.24 -17.11
C VAL A 755 11.53 17.53 -17.21
N SER A 756 10.98 17.10 -16.08
CA SER A 756 9.61 16.59 -15.99
C SER A 756 8.86 17.33 -14.88
N VAL A 757 7.61 17.69 -15.12
CA VAL A 757 6.78 18.53 -14.25
C VAL A 757 5.52 17.80 -13.85
N THR A 758 5.22 17.83 -12.56
CA THR A 758 3.96 17.37 -11.99
C THR A 758 3.15 18.53 -11.43
N LEU A 759 1.82 18.42 -11.51
CA LEU A 759 0.87 19.34 -10.89
C LEU A 759 -0.15 18.50 -10.11
N ASP A 760 -0.26 18.73 -8.81
CA ASP A 760 -1.11 17.98 -7.89
C ASP A 760 -0.88 16.46 -8.01
N GLY A 761 0.40 16.07 -8.12
CA GLY A 761 0.82 14.67 -8.31
C GLY A 761 0.72 14.14 -9.74
N GLN A 762 -0.04 14.77 -10.63
CA GLN A 762 -0.19 14.33 -12.02
C GLN A 762 1.01 14.74 -12.88
N ALA A 763 1.51 13.88 -13.76
CA ALA A 763 2.50 14.28 -14.76
C ALA A 763 1.82 15.14 -15.85
N VAL A 764 2.32 16.36 -16.08
CA VAL A 764 1.62 17.32 -16.95
C VAL A 764 2.45 17.85 -18.10
N LEU A 765 3.76 17.99 -17.93
CA LEU A 765 4.63 18.60 -18.93
C LEU A 765 6.07 18.11 -18.77
N GLY A 766 6.80 17.98 -19.87
CA GLY A 766 8.23 17.68 -19.86
C GLY A 766 8.96 18.44 -20.96
N PHE A 767 10.28 18.48 -20.88
CA PHE A 767 11.13 19.08 -21.92
C PHE A 767 12.55 18.52 -21.86
N VAL A 768 13.24 18.49 -23.01
CA VAL A 768 14.66 18.13 -23.11
C VAL A 768 15.44 19.32 -23.64
N TYR A 769 16.35 19.86 -22.83
CA TYR A 769 17.28 20.90 -23.24
C TYR A 769 18.48 20.33 -24.02
N HIS A 770 19.20 21.20 -24.72
CA HIS A 770 20.49 20.85 -25.33
C HIS A 770 21.69 21.07 -24.39
N ALA A 771 21.43 21.28 -23.10
CA ALA A 771 22.42 21.52 -22.05
C ALA A 771 21.95 20.91 -20.74
N VAL A 772 22.86 20.80 -19.77
CA VAL A 772 22.55 20.33 -18.41
C VAL A 772 21.60 21.33 -17.72
N THR A 773 20.84 20.84 -16.75
CA THR A 773 19.77 21.59 -16.06
C THR A 773 20.06 21.86 -14.59
N ILE A 774 21.20 21.40 -14.07
CA ILE A 774 21.49 21.27 -12.63
C ILE A 774 22.80 22.00 -12.23
N ASP A 775 23.59 22.43 -13.21
CA ASP A 775 24.91 23.04 -13.03
C ASP A 775 24.87 24.55 -12.69
N GLY A 776 23.73 25.05 -12.23
CA GLY A 776 23.53 26.41 -11.74
C GLY A 776 22.63 26.46 -10.50
N ARG A 777 22.35 27.68 -10.00
CA ARG A 777 21.52 27.86 -8.79
C ARG A 777 20.04 27.53 -9.06
N PHE A 778 19.29 27.23 -8.01
CA PHE A 778 17.84 27.00 -8.08
C PHE A 778 17.09 27.74 -6.97
N GLY A 779 15.77 27.83 -7.10
CA GLY A 779 14.91 28.52 -6.16
C GLY A 779 13.50 28.74 -6.69
N VAL A 780 12.83 29.75 -6.17
CA VAL A 780 11.43 30.08 -6.48
C VAL A 780 11.31 31.47 -7.10
N PHE A 781 10.27 31.72 -7.89
CA PHE A 781 10.05 33.04 -8.47
C PHE A 781 8.56 33.40 -8.61
N ALA A 782 8.32 34.70 -8.76
CA ALA A 782 7.03 35.27 -9.15
C ALA A 782 7.20 36.33 -10.23
N LYS A 783 6.24 36.38 -11.16
CA LYS A 783 6.19 37.32 -12.27
C LYS A 783 4.74 37.72 -12.57
N ALA A 784 4.53 39.02 -12.81
CA ALA A 784 3.22 39.57 -13.18
C ALA A 784 2.07 39.19 -12.21
N GLY A 785 2.42 38.94 -10.94
CA GLY A 785 1.54 38.54 -9.86
C GLY A 785 2.38 38.13 -8.64
N SER A 786 1.75 38.05 -7.48
CA SER A 786 2.37 37.57 -6.24
C SER A 786 2.34 36.05 -6.16
N VAL A 787 3.21 35.46 -5.35
CA VAL A 787 3.18 34.05 -4.95
C VAL A 787 3.13 33.94 -3.43
N SER A 788 2.47 32.92 -2.92
CA SER A 788 2.51 32.48 -1.52
C SER A 788 2.80 30.99 -1.51
N ILE A 789 3.86 30.60 -0.81
CA ILE A 789 4.36 29.22 -0.76
C ILE A 789 4.17 28.70 0.66
N ASP A 790 3.53 27.55 0.76
CA ASP A 790 3.18 26.86 2.01
C ASP A 790 4.25 25.84 2.40
N THR A 791 4.74 25.09 1.42
CA THR A 791 5.83 24.13 1.59
C THR A 791 6.81 24.23 0.43
N MET A 792 8.09 24.00 0.71
CA MET A 792 9.15 23.81 -0.29
C MET A 792 9.96 22.57 0.10
N THR A 793 10.04 21.60 -0.79
CA THR A 793 10.90 20.41 -0.64
C THR A 793 11.97 20.40 -1.71
N VAL A 794 13.20 20.13 -1.32
CA VAL A 794 14.32 19.85 -2.23
C VAL A 794 14.91 18.49 -1.91
N LYS A 795 15.11 17.68 -2.95
CA LYS A 795 15.80 16.39 -2.84
C LYS A 795 16.96 16.32 -3.83
N THR A 796 18.11 15.82 -3.37
CA THR A 796 19.31 15.66 -4.20
C THR A 796 20.16 14.50 -3.71
N ASP A 797 20.86 13.85 -4.65
CA ASP A 797 21.85 12.79 -4.42
C ASP A 797 23.29 13.29 -4.43
N ASP A 798 23.48 14.61 -4.50
CA ASP A 798 24.79 15.21 -4.56
C ASP A 798 25.56 14.98 -3.26
N ALA A 799 26.63 14.21 -3.35
CA ALA A 799 27.50 13.87 -2.23
C ALA A 799 28.17 15.08 -1.55
N SER A 800 28.19 16.25 -2.19
CA SER A 800 28.66 17.48 -1.55
C SER A 800 27.70 17.99 -0.49
N VAL A 801 26.41 17.69 -0.60
CA VAL A 801 25.38 18.07 0.35
C VAL A 801 25.40 17.09 1.52
N SER A 802 25.75 17.57 2.71
CA SER A 802 25.79 16.73 3.89
C SER A 802 24.38 16.29 4.29
N GLU A 803 24.26 15.07 4.80
CA GLU A 803 23.14 14.69 5.66
C GLU A 803 23.29 15.54 6.94
N GLY A 804 22.73 16.75 6.94
CA GLY A 804 23.03 17.83 7.89
C GLY A 804 23.26 17.37 9.33
N SER A 805 24.43 17.69 9.88
CA SER A 805 24.73 17.53 11.32
C SER A 805 24.10 18.68 12.12
N GLY A 806 22.76 18.72 12.16
CA GLY A 806 22.02 19.83 12.78
C GLY A 806 20.89 19.42 13.73
N THR A 807 20.70 18.14 14.01
CA THR A 807 19.76 17.67 15.04
C THR A 807 20.57 17.09 16.20
N HIS A 808 20.80 17.88 17.25
CA HIS A 808 21.29 17.39 18.54
C HIS A 808 20.10 16.79 19.29
N THR A 809 19.69 15.59 18.85
CA THR A 809 18.56 14.88 19.45
C THR A 809 19.08 13.84 20.43
N LEU A 810 18.70 13.95 21.69
CA LEU A 810 18.91 12.89 22.67
C LEU A 810 17.90 11.76 22.43
N MET A 811 18.39 10.53 22.31
CA MET A 811 17.56 9.36 22.06
C MET A 811 17.44 8.44 23.29
N ALA A 812 16.33 7.74 23.42
CA ALA A 812 16.21 6.60 24.30
C ALA A 812 17.08 5.44 23.79
N ALA A 813 17.64 4.63 24.69
CA ALA A 813 18.49 3.48 24.34
C ALA A 813 17.77 2.35 23.60
N GLY A 814 16.44 2.36 23.61
CA GLY A 814 15.59 1.39 22.93
C GLY A 814 14.12 1.65 23.25
N PRO A 815 13.19 0.95 22.59
CA PRO A 815 11.76 1.05 22.88
C PRO A 815 11.43 0.54 24.29
N ASN A 816 10.31 0.98 24.86
CA ASN A 816 9.85 0.55 26.18
C ASN A 816 9.51 -0.96 26.17
N ALA A 817 10.19 -1.75 27.00
CA ALA A 817 10.00 -3.20 27.13
C ALA A 817 8.93 -3.60 28.16
N GLY A 818 8.23 -2.64 28.79
CA GLY A 818 7.19 -2.87 29.79
C GLY A 818 5.78 -2.95 29.19
N THR A 819 4.97 -3.88 29.68
CA THR A 819 3.57 -4.17 29.26
C THR A 819 2.54 -3.09 29.63
N GLY A 820 2.95 -1.83 29.80
CA GLY A 820 2.06 -0.73 30.13
C GLY A 820 2.58 0.59 29.58
N ALA A 821 1.87 1.16 28.60
CA ALA A 821 2.13 2.52 28.14
C ALA A 821 1.87 3.51 29.29
N HIS A 822 2.88 4.29 29.68
CA HIS A 822 2.73 5.36 30.65
C HIS A 822 2.34 6.66 29.92
N THR A 823 1.05 6.82 29.62
CA THR A 823 0.49 7.93 28.79
C THR A 823 0.25 9.25 29.54
N SER A 824 0.96 9.48 30.65
CA SER A 824 0.82 10.76 31.37
C SER A 824 1.64 11.82 30.64
N ALA A 825 0.97 12.64 29.84
CA ALA A 825 1.57 13.78 29.15
C ALA A 825 2.22 14.74 30.17
N LEU A 826 3.48 15.11 29.93
CA LEU A 826 4.20 16.05 30.78
C LEU A 826 3.49 17.41 30.78
N THR A 827 3.23 17.97 31.97
CA THR A 827 2.66 19.32 32.09
C THR A 827 3.75 20.35 32.39
N MET A 828 3.53 21.60 31.96
CA MET A 828 4.42 22.72 32.31
C MET A 828 4.56 22.93 33.83
N GLY A 829 3.56 22.55 34.62
CA GLY A 829 3.61 22.62 36.09
C GLY A 829 4.54 21.58 36.73
N GLU A 830 4.68 20.41 36.10
CA GLU A 830 5.59 19.34 36.52
C GLU A 830 7.04 19.59 36.04
N LEU A 831 7.20 20.28 34.90
CA LEU A 831 8.48 20.62 34.31
C LEU A 831 9.27 21.67 35.13
N GLN A 832 8.62 22.75 35.55
CA GLN A 832 9.31 23.93 36.10
C GLN A 832 10.22 23.63 37.31
N PRO A 833 9.81 22.84 38.33
CA PRO A 833 10.67 22.53 39.46
C PRO A 833 11.92 21.72 39.08
N VAL A 834 11.84 20.93 38.00
CA VAL A 834 12.95 20.11 37.49
C VAL A 834 13.90 20.96 36.65
N LEU A 835 13.37 21.89 35.84
CA LEU A 835 14.15 22.87 35.10
C LEU A 835 14.97 23.79 36.03
N ASP A 836 14.35 24.30 37.10
CA ASP A 836 15.03 25.13 38.10
C ASP A 836 16.22 24.38 38.74
N GLU A 837 16.08 23.08 38.97
CA GLU A 837 17.15 22.24 39.49
C GLU A 837 18.25 21.96 38.46
N ALA A 838 17.89 21.69 37.19
CA ALA A 838 18.86 21.52 36.11
C ALA A 838 19.75 22.77 35.96
N LEU A 839 19.13 23.96 35.98
CA LEU A 839 19.83 25.25 35.96
C LEU A 839 20.72 25.45 37.19
N LEU A 840 20.24 25.08 38.39
CA LEU A 840 21.04 25.14 39.62
C LEU A 840 22.26 24.21 39.56
N ARG A 841 22.12 23.03 38.96
CA ARG A 841 23.24 22.09 38.79
C ARG A 841 24.27 22.63 37.78
N TRP A 842 23.84 23.22 36.68
CA TRP A 842 24.75 23.89 35.75
C TRP A 842 25.45 25.10 36.38
N SER A 843 24.76 25.92 37.19
CA SER A 843 25.34 27.10 37.84
C SER A 843 26.45 26.79 38.84
N GLN A 844 26.52 25.56 39.34
CA GLN A 844 27.58 25.13 40.27
C GLN A 844 28.87 24.70 39.54
N ARG A 845 28.83 24.54 38.21
CA ARG A 845 29.89 23.84 37.43
C ARG A 845 30.35 24.63 36.20
N ALA A 846 29.48 25.44 35.60
CA ALA A 846 29.74 26.18 34.38
C ALA A 846 30.26 27.61 34.63
N ASP A 847 30.88 28.21 33.61
CA ASP A 847 31.37 29.59 33.68
C ASP A 847 30.26 30.63 33.42
N ASP A 848 30.60 31.91 33.65
CA ASP A 848 29.66 33.02 33.48
C ASP A 848 29.16 33.15 32.01
N GLY A 849 29.92 32.68 31.03
CA GLY A 849 29.56 32.71 29.61
C GLY A 849 28.51 31.66 29.26
N PHE A 850 28.71 30.43 29.73
CA PHE A 850 27.74 29.34 29.62
C PHE A 850 26.43 29.70 30.33
N MET A 851 26.49 30.25 31.55
CA MET A 851 25.29 30.65 32.29
C MET A 851 24.54 31.83 31.65
N GLN A 852 25.23 32.71 30.90
CA GLN A 852 24.57 33.74 30.10
C GLN A 852 23.82 33.17 28.89
N ALA A 853 24.31 32.09 28.28
CA ALA A 853 23.64 31.42 27.18
C ALA A 853 22.32 30.77 27.65
N LEU A 854 22.32 30.16 28.84
CA LEU A 854 21.11 29.54 29.43
C LEU A 854 20.01 30.55 29.79
N GLY A 855 20.35 31.81 30.04
CA GLY A 855 19.38 32.87 30.33
C GLY A 855 18.48 33.27 29.14
N ARG A 856 18.64 32.62 27.97
CA ARG A 856 17.88 32.86 26.73
C ARG A 856 17.07 31.64 26.25
N VAL A 857 17.00 30.57 27.05
CA VAL A 857 16.42 29.30 26.62
C VAL A 857 14.93 29.25 26.92
N ASP A 858 14.13 28.98 25.90
CA ASP A 858 12.70 28.63 26.04
C ASP A 858 12.54 27.10 26.01
N VAL A 859 11.58 26.55 26.77
CA VAL A 859 11.29 25.10 26.76
C VAL A 859 9.88 24.85 26.25
N GLN A 860 9.73 23.90 25.32
CA GLN A 860 8.46 23.50 24.71
C GLN A 860 8.25 21.99 24.82
N ILE A 861 7.02 21.58 25.08
CA ILE A 861 6.62 20.17 25.11
C ILE A 861 5.90 19.88 23.80
N VAL A 862 6.43 18.95 23.00
CA VAL A 862 5.94 18.55 21.68
C VAL A 862 6.02 17.04 21.54
N ASP A 863 5.34 16.47 20.56
CA ASP A 863 5.45 15.04 20.23
C ASP A 863 6.63 14.85 19.27
N LEU A 864 7.73 14.26 19.77
CA LEU A 864 8.96 14.03 19.00
C LEU A 864 8.95 12.61 18.41
N PRO A 865 9.42 12.41 17.17
CA PRO A 865 9.29 11.11 16.50
C PRO A 865 10.24 10.04 17.08
N GLY A 866 9.76 8.80 17.13
CA GLY A 866 10.57 7.61 17.37
C GLY A 866 11.10 7.51 18.81
N LEU A 867 12.43 7.45 18.96
CA LEU A 867 13.09 7.34 20.26
C LEU A 867 13.58 8.69 20.81
N ALA A 868 13.20 9.81 20.19
CA ALA A 868 13.65 11.13 20.61
C ALA A 868 13.07 11.51 21.99
N LEU A 869 13.93 11.99 22.89
CA LEU A 869 13.56 12.44 24.24
C LEU A 869 13.61 13.98 24.36
N GLY A 870 14.57 14.59 23.69
CA GLY A 870 14.77 16.04 23.67
C GLY A 870 15.58 16.48 22.46
N GLU A 871 15.39 17.74 22.07
CA GLU A 871 16.16 18.40 21.02
C GLU A 871 16.36 19.87 21.37
N TYR A 872 17.59 20.36 21.26
CA TYR A 872 17.89 21.78 21.33
C TYR A 872 18.09 22.38 19.92
N LEU A 873 17.28 23.38 19.58
CA LEU A 873 17.36 24.08 18.30
C LEU A 873 17.09 25.58 18.47
N ASP A 874 18.02 26.41 17.99
CA ASP A 874 17.91 27.88 17.90
C ASP A 874 17.40 28.58 19.17
N GLY A 875 17.86 28.13 20.35
CA GLY A 875 17.51 28.73 21.65
C GLY A 875 16.26 28.14 22.30
N VAL A 876 15.63 27.13 21.70
CA VAL A 876 14.49 26.41 22.25
C VAL A 876 14.88 24.96 22.55
N VAL A 877 14.50 24.48 23.72
CA VAL A 877 14.56 23.07 24.10
C VAL A 877 13.19 22.45 23.87
N TYR A 878 13.11 21.51 22.93
CA TYR A 878 11.95 20.67 22.69
C TYR A 878 12.07 19.40 23.53
N LEU A 879 11.03 19.08 24.29
CA LEU A 879 10.93 17.84 25.05
C LEU A 879 9.78 17.02 24.53
N ASP A 880 10.01 15.71 24.44
CA ASP A 880 8.98 14.78 24.02
C ASP A 880 7.83 14.70 25.04
N ILE A 881 6.60 14.50 24.56
CA ILE A 881 5.41 14.54 25.40
C ILE A 881 5.27 13.32 26.31
N ASP A 882 5.75 12.15 25.87
CA ASP A 882 5.60 10.86 26.57
C ASP A 882 6.91 10.11 26.82
N ALA A 883 8.06 10.74 26.53
CA ALA A 883 9.41 10.23 26.69
C ALA A 883 9.69 8.97 25.85
N ALA A 884 9.38 9.03 24.56
CA ALA A 884 9.49 7.93 23.61
C ALA A 884 8.74 6.68 24.09
N GLY A 885 7.57 6.86 24.68
CA GLY A 885 6.71 5.81 25.23
C GLY A 885 7.16 5.19 26.56
N HIS A 886 8.26 5.64 27.17
CA HIS A 886 8.70 5.19 28.49
C HIS A 886 7.99 5.90 29.65
N GLY A 887 7.39 7.07 29.38
CA GLY A 887 6.83 7.97 30.38
C GLY A 887 7.92 8.73 31.15
N TRP A 888 7.60 9.97 31.55
CA TRP A 888 8.50 10.80 32.34
C TRP A 888 8.53 10.37 33.82
N PHE A 889 9.73 10.22 34.36
CA PHE A 889 9.98 10.28 35.79
C PHE A 889 10.21 11.74 36.17
N VAL A 890 9.14 12.36 36.68
CA VAL A 890 9.20 13.68 37.30
C VAL A 890 9.59 13.49 38.77
N ASP A 891 10.83 13.81 39.09
CA ASP A 891 11.36 13.63 40.43
C ASP A 891 10.65 14.56 41.43
N PRO A 892 9.96 14.04 42.46
CA PRO A 892 9.34 14.86 43.49
C PRO A 892 10.37 15.53 44.43
N THR A 893 11.61 15.04 44.44
CA THR A 893 12.74 15.57 45.19
C THR A 893 14.02 15.69 44.37
N PRO A 894 14.00 16.55 43.33
CA PRO A 894 15.08 16.65 42.35
C PRO A 894 16.40 17.15 42.95
N ARG A 895 16.44 17.58 44.22
CA ARG A 895 17.63 18.09 44.91
C ARG A 895 18.49 17.04 45.61
N ASP A 896 17.97 15.84 45.85
CA ASP A 896 18.63 14.89 46.75
C ASP A 896 18.87 13.49 46.16
N ASP A 897 18.46 13.26 44.91
CA ASP A 897 18.74 12.05 44.11
C ASP A 897 18.38 10.72 44.81
N ARG A 898 17.51 10.75 45.83
CA ARG A 898 17.26 9.60 46.73
C ARG A 898 16.62 8.39 46.04
N GLU A 899 16.04 8.59 44.87
CA GLU A 899 15.40 7.57 44.04
C GLU A 899 16.43 6.74 43.24
N PHE A 900 17.69 7.19 43.19
CA PHE A 900 18.76 6.56 42.43
C PHE A 900 19.88 6.07 43.35
N ALA A 901 20.38 4.86 43.10
CA ALA A 901 21.56 4.32 43.76
C ALA A 901 22.74 4.33 42.77
N ARG A 902 23.97 4.44 43.29
CA ARG A 902 25.15 4.30 42.43
C ARG A 902 25.38 2.81 42.12
N VAL A 903 25.23 2.45 40.85
CA VAL A 903 25.53 1.12 40.30
C VAL A 903 26.53 1.30 39.17
N ASP A 904 27.66 0.59 39.25
CA ASP A 904 28.76 0.66 38.26
C ASP A 904 29.23 2.08 37.91
N GLY A 905 29.14 3.00 38.88
CA GLY A 905 29.57 4.40 38.74
C GLY A 905 28.50 5.38 38.25
N GLN A 906 27.35 4.88 37.76
CA GLN A 906 26.20 5.67 37.31
C GLN A 906 25.09 5.69 38.36
N LEU A 907 24.26 6.74 38.35
CA LEU A 907 23.05 6.78 39.18
C LEU A 907 21.95 6.02 38.44
N ALA A 908 21.48 4.91 39.02
CA ALA A 908 20.43 4.08 38.46
C ALA A 908 19.38 3.78 39.52
N ALA A 909 18.11 3.90 39.16
CA ALA A 909 16.99 3.54 40.01
C ALA A 909 16.98 2.01 40.23
N GLN A 910 16.83 1.58 41.48
CA GLN A 910 16.77 0.16 41.84
C GLN A 910 15.34 -0.30 42.17
N HIS A 911 14.48 0.64 42.57
CA HIS A 911 13.11 0.38 43.01
C HIS A 911 12.19 1.54 42.63
N GLY A 912 10.87 1.28 42.56
CA GLY A 912 9.85 2.30 42.29
C GLY A 912 9.67 2.65 40.81
N LEU A 913 8.89 3.70 40.54
CA LEU A 913 8.49 4.11 39.18
C LEU A 913 9.67 4.59 38.31
N ALA A 914 10.76 5.03 38.93
CA ALA A 914 11.94 5.51 38.19
C ALA A 914 12.62 4.39 37.38
N VAL A 915 12.54 3.12 37.78
CA VAL A 915 13.24 2.00 37.12
C VAL A 915 12.83 1.81 35.66
N GLN A 916 11.59 2.17 35.30
CA GLN A 916 11.01 1.91 33.98
C GLN A 916 10.70 3.20 33.19
N ARG A 917 11.12 4.36 33.69
CA ARG A 917 10.77 5.68 33.13
C ARG A 917 12.02 6.48 32.77
N MET A 918 11.86 7.47 31.90
CA MET A 918 12.96 8.39 31.53
C MET A 918 13.07 9.53 32.54
N ASP A 919 14.27 9.78 33.04
CA ASP A 919 14.52 10.81 34.03
C ASP A 919 14.51 12.21 33.40
N LEU A 920 13.48 13.01 33.70
CA LEU A 920 13.29 14.35 33.11
C LEU A 920 14.45 15.30 33.43
N LEU A 921 15.05 15.18 34.63
CA LEU A 921 16.19 15.99 35.03
C LEU A 921 17.43 15.74 34.17
N SER A 922 17.61 14.50 33.71
CA SER A 922 18.74 14.10 32.87
C SER A 922 18.62 14.66 31.46
N VAL A 923 17.43 14.57 30.86
CA VAL A 923 17.16 15.14 29.52
C VAL A 923 17.32 16.66 29.56
N LEU A 924 16.71 17.34 30.53
CA LEU A 924 16.89 18.79 30.69
C LEU A 924 18.34 19.20 30.90
N ALA A 925 19.11 18.44 31.67
CA ALA A 925 20.53 18.72 31.85
C ALA A 925 21.33 18.58 30.55
N HIS A 926 20.99 17.59 29.72
CA HIS A 926 21.57 17.38 28.39
C HIS A 926 21.26 18.52 27.43
N GLU A 927 19.98 18.88 27.29
CA GLU A 927 19.54 19.93 26.36
C GLU A 927 20.05 21.33 26.78
N LEU A 928 20.13 21.61 28.09
CA LEU A 928 20.80 22.82 28.58
C LEU A 928 22.31 22.79 28.32
N GLY A 929 22.93 21.60 28.22
CA GLY A 929 24.30 21.46 27.75
C GLY A 929 24.47 21.98 26.32
N HIS A 930 23.59 21.59 25.41
CA HIS A 930 23.55 22.13 24.04
C HIS A 930 23.25 23.63 24.01
N ALA A 931 22.31 24.09 24.85
CA ALA A 931 22.02 25.51 24.96
C ALA A 931 23.20 26.35 25.47
N GLY A 932 24.06 25.77 26.30
CA GLY A 932 25.31 26.36 26.75
C GLY A 932 26.49 26.19 25.77
N GLY A 933 26.29 25.50 24.64
CA GLY A 933 27.27 25.34 23.56
C GLY A 933 28.13 24.07 23.62
N LEU A 934 27.67 23.01 24.30
CA LEU A 934 28.34 21.72 24.30
C LEU A 934 27.84 20.83 23.16
N GLU A 935 28.73 19.97 22.66
CA GLU A 935 28.46 18.94 21.66
C GLU A 935 28.18 17.60 22.33
N HIS A 936 27.60 16.65 21.60
CA HIS A 936 27.43 15.27 22.06
C HIS A 936 28.79 14.61 22.40
N THR A 937 28.77 13.68 23.34
CA THR A 937 29.92 12.86 23.75
C THR A 937 29.56 11.37 23.76
N ASP A 938 30.55 10.49 23.86
CA ASP A 938 30.32 9.03 23.92
C ASP A 938 29.72 8.58 25.28
N SER A 939 29.78 9.42 26.31
CA SER A 939 29.29 9.13 27.66
C SER A 939 29.12 10.40 28.49
N GLY A 940 28.44 10.30 29.63
CA GLY A 940 28.19 11.43 30.53
C GLY A 940 26.88 12.14 30.24
N VAL A 941 26.73 13.38 30.71
CA VAL A 941 25.48 14.15 30.51
C VAL A 941 25.22 14.47 29.04
N MET A 942 26.26 14.61 28.22
CA MET A 942 26.15 14.89 26.78
C MET A 942 26.11 13.61 25.90
N ALA A 943 25.85 12.44 26.48
CA ALA A 943 25.72 11.20 25.70
C ALA A 943 24.55 11.25 24.72
N THR A 944 24.70 10.71 23.50
CA THR A 944 23.63 10.70 22.48
C THR A 944 22.44 9.80 22.83
N VAL A 945 22.56 8.98 23.87
CA VAL A 945 21.61 7.96 24.27
C VAL A 945 21.42 7.93 25.79
N LEU A 946 20.17 7.88 26.25
CA LEU A 946 19.79 7.70 27.65
C LEU A 946 19.02 6.39 27.88
N HIS A 947 19.38 5.66 28.92
CA HIS A 947 18.66 4.46 29.35
C HIS A 947 17.56 4.79 30.36
N ALA A 948 16.45 4.05 30.33
CA ALA A 948 15.40 4.15 31.34
C ALA A 948 15.97 3.87 32.75
N GLY A 949 15.48 4.62 33.75
CA GLY A 949 15.92 4.53 35.14
C GLY A 949 17.36 4.99 35.41
N VAL A 950 18.03 5.62 34.44
CA VAL A 950 19.36 6.21 34.64
C VAL A 950 19.24 7.71 34.83
N ARG A 951 19.98 8.25 35.82
CA ARG A 951 20.16 9.69 36.01
C ARG A 951 21.58 10.11 35.61
N THR A 952 21.68 11.02 34.65
CA THR A 952 22.91 11.68 34.24
C THR A 952 22.82 13.18 34.49
N VAL A 953 23.50 13.64 35.54
CA VAL A 953 23.68 15.06 35.85
C VAL A 953 25.18 15.33 35.91
N GLY A 954 25.69 16.19 35.02
CA GLY A 954 27.11 16.30 34.66
C GLY A 954 28.13 16.28 35.83
N THR A 955 29.31 15.72 35.55
CA THR A 955 30.48 15.76 36.43
C THR A 955 31.30 17.03 36.18
N THR A 956 32.22 17.40 37.09
CA THR A 956 33.13 18.54 36.88
C THR A 956 34.05 18.40 35.66
N ALA A 957 34.14 17.20 35.07
CA ALA A 957 34.89 16.95 33.83
C ALA A 957 34.12 17.35 32.56
N ASP A 958 32.78 17.41 32.61
CA ASP A 958 31.93 17.68 31.44
C ASP A 958 31.86 19.18 31.11
N ALA A 959 32.19 20.06 32.05
CA ALA A 959 32.12 21.52 31.89
C ALA A 959 33.36 22.13 31.19
N HIS A 960 34.40 21.36 30.91
CA HIS A 960 35.63 21.84 30.26
C HIS A 960 35.94 20.95 29.07
N GLY A 961 35.46 21.35 27.88
CA GLY A 961 35.62 20.63 26.62
C GLY A 961 37.00 20.00 26.48
N GLY A 962 37.02 18.67 26.31
CA GLY A 962 38.21 17.84 26.34
C GLY A 962 39.27 18.26 25.32
N ALA A 963 40.26 19.03 25.77
CA ALA A 963 41.54 19.14 25.09
C ALA A 963 42.40 17.92 25.47
N ALA A 964 42.70 17.09 24.47
CA ALA A 964 43.59 15.95 24.60
C ALA A 964 44.97 16.37 25.15
N ALA A 965 45.35 15.83 26.31
CA ALA A 965 46.70 15.91 26.84
C ALA A 965 47.32 14.51 26.96
N ASN A 966 48.15 14.20 25.97
CA ASN A 966 49.16 13.15 26.00
C ASN A 966 50.20 13.46 27.09
N THR A 967 50.43 12.54 28.04
CA THR A 967 51.72 11.86 28.30
C THR A 967 51.72 11.20 29.68
N ASP A 968 51.84 9.87 29.66
CA ASP A 968 52.72 9.02 30.47
C ASP A 968 53.25 9.57 31.83
N VAL A 969 52.87 8.92 32.94
CA VAL A 969 53.77 8.23 33.91
C VAL A 969 52.98 7.72 35.14
N ARG A 970 53.40 6.52 35.56
CA ARG A 970 52.97 5.63 36.64
C ARG A 970 53.13 6.17 38.10
N PRO A 971 52.65 5.41 39.13
CA PRO A 971 51.84 5.90 40.27
C PRO A 971 52.61 6.21 41.56
N GLY A 972 51.97 6.95 42.48
CA GLY A 972 52.50 7.22 43.82
C GLY A 972 51.44 7.52 44.90
N ALA A 973 51.17 6.52 45.74
CA ALA A 973 51.00 6.56 47.20
C ALA A 973 50.14 7.65 47.89
N SER A 974 48.95 7.19 48.35
CA SER A 974 48.38 7.28 49.71
C SER A 974 48.82 8.36 50.72
N LYS A 975 47.80 9.00 51.34
CA LYS A 975 47.58 9.27 52.79
C LYS A 975 46.24 10.02 52.95
N ALA A 976 45.22 9.57 53.69
CA ALA A 976 45.06 9.30 55.12
C ALA A 976 44.42 10.48 55.90
N GLY A 977 43.37 10.19 56.68
CA GLY A 977 42.69 11.06 57.67
C GLY A 977 41.56 11.92 57.06
N ASP A 978 40.37 12.07 57.64
CA ASP A 978 39.97 11.95 59.04
C ASP A 978 38.53 11.44 59.20
N ALA A 979 38.34 10.71 60.29
CA ALA A 979 37.08 10.21 60.81
C ALA A 979 36.34 11.26 61.63
N VAL A 980 35.00 11.16 61.70
CA VAL A 980 34.26 11.43 62.95
C VAL A 980 33.10 10.44 63.11
N GLU A 981 33.11 9.87 64.31
CA GLU A 981 32.29 8.85 64.98
C GLU A 981 30.78 9.18 65.15
N VAL A 982 29.86 8.23 64.93
CA VAL A 982 29.20 7.30 65.91
C VAL A 982 28.05 7.94 66.69
N PHE A 983 26.86 7.34 66.59
CA PHE A 983 26.04 6.92 67.74
C PHE A 983 24.95 5.92 67.31
N ASP A 984 25.11 4.68 67.75
CA ASP A 984 24.03 3.70 68.00
C ASP A 984 24.13 3.37 69.51
N PRO A 985 23.04 3.13 70.24
CA PRO A 985 22.56 1.74 70.35
C PRO A 985 21.02 1.56 70.44
N ALA A 986 20.56 0.48 69.81
CA ALA A 986 19.39 -0.43 70.00
C ALA A 986 18.77 -0.56 71.44
N PRO A 987 17.83 -1.49 71.81
CA PRO A 987 17.09 -2.54 71.04
C PRO A 987 15.61 -2.91 71.48
N PHE A 988 14.88 -3.69 70.64
CA PHE A 988 13.93 -4.84 70.89
C PHE A 988 12.66 -4.72 71.82
N PRO A 989 11.67 -5.68 71.89
CA PRO A 989 11.31 -6.90 71.09
C PRO A 989 9.79 -7.27 70.86
N SER A 990 9.58 -8.25 69.95
CA SER A 990 8.70 -9.47 69.91
C SER A 990 7.17 -9.56 70.20
N GLY A 991 6.48 -10.29 69.28
CA GLY A 991 5.40 -11.29 69.50
C GLY A 991 3.94 -10.81 69.26
N SER A 992 2.94 -11.59 68.84
CA SER A 992 2.76 -12.99 68.40
C SER A 992 1.29 -13.22 67.93
N THR A 993 1.10 -14.06 66.90
CA THR A 993 -0.02 -15.00 66.55
C THR A 993 -1.43 -14.98 67.20
N ALA A 994 -2.46 -15.17 66.36
CA ALA A 994 -3.64 -16.10 66.46
C ALA A 994 -4.77 -15.58 65.50
N GLY A 995 -5.66 -16.33 64.83
CA GLY A 995 -6.02 -17.74 64.71
C GLY A 995 -7.33 -17.82 63.88
N ALA A 996 -7.57 -18.93 63.18
CA ALA A 996 -8.77 -19.20 62.36
C ALA A 996 -10.02 -19.54 63.22
N PRO A 997 -11.22 -19.67 62.61
CA PRO A 997 -11.74 -21.03 62.35
C PRO A 997 -12.52 -21.22 61.03
N ALA A 998 -12.89 -22.48 60.76
CA ALA A 998 -13.39 -23.07 59.50
C ALA A 998 -14.88 -23.48 59.54
N SER A 999 -15.33 -24.14 58.44
CA SER A 999 -16.60 -24.87 58.12
C SER A 999 -17.72 -24.00 57.51
N ASP A 1000 -18.42 -24.38 56.42
CA ASP A 1000 -19.05 -25.67 56.12
C ASP A 1000 -19.15 -26.03 54.61
N ALA A 1001 -19.42 -27.31 54.35
CA ALA A 1001 -19.45 -27.97 53.03
C ALA A 1001 -20.88 -28.16 52.44
N ALA A 1002 -20.88 -28.43 51.12
CA ALA A 1002 -21.87 -29.18 50.32
C ALA A 1002 -23.15 -28.46 49.82
N THR A 1003 -23.28 -28.33 48.49
CA THR A 1003 -24.15 -29.19 47.63
C THR A 1003 -24.18 -28.68 46.18
N ALA A 1004 -24.07 -29.60 45.22
CA ALA A 1004 -24.24 -29.34 43.79
C ALA A 1004 -25.74 -29.27 43.42
N PRO A 1005 -26.18 -28.42 42.47
CA PRO A 1005 -27.53 -28.51 41.94
C PRO A 1005 -27.61 -29.57 40.84
N VAL A 1006 -28.55 -30.51 41.01
CA VAL A 1006 -28.98 -31.50 40.02
C VAL A 1006 -30.09 -30.90 39.15
N ILE A 1007 -30.03 -31.09 37.83
CA ILE A 1007 -31.08 -30.71 36.88
C ILE A 1007 -32.24 -31.71 36.96
N HIS A 1008 -33.47 -31.21 37.21
CA HIS A 1008 -34.71 -31.99 37.19
C HIS A 1008 -35.40 -31.88 35.81
N TRP A 1009 -35.46 -32.97 35.05
CA TRP A 1009 -36.06 -33.04 33.70
C TRP A 1009 -37.57 -33.36 33.67
N ALA A 1010 -38.36 -32.91 34.65
CA ALA A 1010 -39.81 -33.14 34.60
C ALA A 1010 -40.60 -32.08 35.38
N GLY A 1011 -41.22 -31.14 34.65
CA GLY A 1011 -42.19 -30.22 35.22
C GLY A 1011 -42.66 -29.19 34.20
N GLN A 1012 -43.88 -29.36 33.69
CA GLN A 1012 -44.57 -28.35 32.87
C GLN A 1012 -44.75 -27.04 33.67
N PRO A 1013 -44.55 -25.86 33.06
CA PRO A 1013 -44.86 -24.60 33.74
C PRO A 1013 -46.36 -24.35 33.77
N ALA A 1014 -46.85 -24.05 34.96
CA ALA A 1014 -48.17 -23.50 35.21
C ALA A 1014 -48.26 -22.04 34.75
N GLU A 1015 -49.39 -21.71 34.12
CA GLU A 1015 -49.78 -20.36 33.68
C GLU A 1015 -49.92 -19.38 34.85
N GLN A 1016 -49.31 -18.18 34.72
CA GLN A 1016 -49.79 -16.96 35.36
C GLN A 1016 -49.56 -15.72 34.48
N GLY A 1017 -50.55 -15.46 33.62
CA GLY A 1017 -51.22 -14.16 33.51
C GLY A 1017 -50.47 -12.95 32.94
N TRP A 1018 -50.35 -12.87 31.61
CA TRP A 1018 -50.38 -11.59 30.89
C TRP A 1018 -51.61 -11.56 29.98
N ARG A 1019 -52.53 -10.63 30.24
CA ARG A 1019 -53.76 -10.47 29.44
C ARG A 1019 -53.47 -9.66 28.18
N ALA A 1020 -53.91 -10.24 27.06
CA ALA A 1020 -53.79 -9.79 25.68
C ALA A 1020 -54.29 -8.36 25.40
N SER A 1021 -53.52 -7.64 24.58
CA SER A 1021 -54.06 -6.76 23.53
C SER A 1021 -54.08 -7.55 22.22
N THR A 1022 -55.22 -7.49 21.53
CA THR A 1022 -55.54 -8.25 20.32
C THR A 1022 -54.80 -7.72 19.09
N MET A 1023 -53.95 -8.53 18.45
CA MET A 1023 -53.61 -8.41 17.03
C MET A 1023 -53.85 -9.74 16.32
N ALA A 1024 -54.42 -9.65 15.13
CA ALA A 1024 -54.88 -10.77 14.31
C ALA A 1024 -53.75 -11.70 13.86
N ALA A 1025 -54.06 -12.99 13.78
CA ALA A 1025 -53.18 -14.06 13.33
C ALA A 1025 -52.54 -13.75 11.96
N ARG A 1026 -51.21 -13.78 11.90
CA ARG A 1026 -50.46 -14.02 10.66
C ARG A 1026 -50.29 -15.54 10.48
N PRO A 1027 -50.33 -16.09 9.25
CA PRO A 1027 -50.14 -17.51 9.02
C PRO A 1027 -48.72 -17.91 9.39
N ASP A 1028 -48.56 -18.97 10.19
CA ASP A 1028 -47.24 -19.51 10.50
C ASP A 1028 -46.71 -20.28 9.27
N TRP A 1029 -45.47 -19.98 8.87
CA TRP A 1029 -44.82 -20.54 7.70
C TRP A 1029 -44.43 -22.02 7.90
N HIS A 1030 -44.38 -22.49 9.15
CA HIS A 1030 -44.14 -23.89 9.48
C HIS A 1030 -45.31 -24.76 9.03
N GLY A 1031 -46.55 -24.32 9.23
CA GLY A 1031 -47.78 -24.99 8.83
C GLY A 1031 -47.91 -25.07 7.32
N ASP A 1032 -47.55 -23.99 6.62
CA ASP A 1032 -47.51 -23.99 5.15
C ASP A 1032 -46.42 -24.94 4.65
N PHE A 1033 -45.23 -24.96 5.26
CA PHE A 1033 -44.17 -25.90 4.90
C PHE A 1033 -44.60 -27.38 5.08
N PHE A 1034 -45.30 -27.71 6.18
CA PHE A 1034 -45.77 -29.08 6.41
C PHE A 1034 -46.95 -29.49 5.51
N ILE A 1035 -47.76 -28.55 5.02
CA ILE A 1035 -48.85 -28.84 4.08
C ILE A 1035 -48.33 -29.13 2.66
N HIS A 1036 -47.16 -28.60 2.28
CA HIS A 1036 -46.61 -28.69 0.92
C HIS A 1036 -45.64 -29.86 0.70
N LEU A 1037 -45.27 -30.58 1.77
CA LEU A 1037 -44.43 -31.77 1.70
C LEU A 1037 -45.21 -32.94 1.07
N GLY A 1038 -44.90 -33.25 -0.20
CA GLY A 1038 -45.48 -34.37 -0.94
C GLY A 1038 -46.54 -34.01 -1.99
N GLN A 1039 -46.84 -32.72 -2.24
CA GLN A 1039 -47.77 -32.31 -3.29
C GLN A 1039 -47.08 -32.03 -4.63
N THR A 1040 -47.72 -32.40 -5.74
CA THR A 1040 -47.24 -32.15 -7.10
C THR A 1040 -47.40 -30.67 -7.49
N ALA A 1041 -46.62 -30.19 -8.47
CA ALA A 1041 -46.65 -28.77 -8.90
C ALA A 1041 -48.04 -28.29 -9.38
N ALA A 1042 -48.90 -29.20 -9.87
CA ALA A 1042 -50.26 -28.89 -10.30
C ALA A 1042 -51.23 -28.67 -9.11
N GLU A 1043 -50.96 -29.30 -7.96
CA GLU A 1043 -51.79 -29.18 -6.75
C GLU A 1043 -51.47 -27.88 -5.97
N ARG A 1044 -50.23 -27.38 -6.08
CA ARG A 1044 -49.78 -26.13 -5.44
C ARG A 1044 -50.31 -24.85 -6.11
N ASN A 1045 -50.78 -24.93 -7.36
CA ASN A 1045 -51.23 -23.74 -8.10
C ASN A 1045 -52.47 -24.02 -8.97
N PRO A 1046 -53.67 -24.10 -8.35
CA PRO A 1046 -54.91 -24.40 -9.06
C PRO A 1046 -55.37 -23.29 -10.02
N THR A 1047 -54.69 -22.13 -10.05
CA THR A 1047 -55.00 -20.99 -10.92
C THR A 1047 -54.01 -20.77 -12.06
N ALA A 1048 -52.99 -21.64 -12.21
CA ALA A 1048 -52.01 -21.58 -13.29
C ALA A 1048 -52.61 -21.59 -14.72
N GLY A 1049 -53.88 -21.99 -14.88
CA GLY A 1049 -54.60 -21.96 -16.15
C GLY A 1049 -55.44 -20.69 -16.43
N LEU A 1050 -55.52 -19.73 -15.51
CA LEU A 1050 -56.42 -18.57 -15.65
C LEU A 1050 -55.70 -17.38 -16.31
N ARG A 1051 -55.79 -17.29 -17.65
CA ARG A 1051 -55.35 -16.10 -18.41
C ARG A 1051 -56.51 -15.11 -18.57
N ILE A 1052 -56.46 -13.98 -17.86
CA ILE A 1052 -57.32 -12.82 -18.16
C ILE A 1052 -56.64 -12.00 -19.25
N GLN A 1053 -57.28 -11.88 -20.42
CA GLN A 1053 -56.83 -10.96 -21.46
C GLN A 1053 -57.38 -9.55 -21.21
N VAL A 1054 -56.49 -8.58 -21.00
CA VAL A 1054 -56.83 -7.16 -20.98
C VAL A 1054 -56.51 -6.55 -22.35
N PRO A 1055 -57.49 -5.95 -23.08
CA PRO A 1055 -57.24 -5.35 -24.38
C PRO A 1055 -56.44 -4.05 -24.26
N VAL A 1056 -55.36 -3.92 -25.03
CA VAL A 1056 -54.53 -2.70 -25.10
C VAL A 1056 -55.11 -1.75 -26.13
N ALA A 1057 -55.77 -0.67 -25.70
CA ALA A 1057 -55.99 0.51 -26.53
C ALA A 1057 -56.20 1.77 -25.68
N GLY A 1058 -55.29 2.75 -25.80
CA GLY A 1058 -55.54 4.12 -25.37
C GLY A 1058 -54.29 4.86 -24.89
N LYS A 1059 -53.73 5.72 -25.75
CA LYS A 1059 -52.72 6.73 -25.38
C LYS A 1059 -53.21 7.56 -24.20
N ILE A 1060 -52.40 7.70 -23.14
CA ILE A 1060 -52.59 8.72 -22.11
C ILE A 1060 -51.41 9.70 -22.20
N THR A 1061 -51.73 10.93 -22.58
CA THR A 1061 -50.82 12.08 -22.67
C THR A 1061 -50.66 12.72 -21.28
N PRO A 1062 -49.46 13.19 -20.89
CA PRO A 1062 -49.26 13.81 -19.58
C PRO A 1062 -49.72 15.27 -19.58
N THR A 1063 -50.52 15.65 -18.57
CA THR A 1063 -50.76 17.06 -18.23
C THR A 1063 -50.13 17.37 -16.88
N LEU A 1064 -49.10 18.21 -16.90
CA LEU A 1064 -48.58 18.94 -15.76
C LEU A 1064 -49.67 19.85 -15.18
N ALA A 1065 -49.95 19.72 -13.88
CA ALA A 1065 -50.63 20.75 -13.11
C ALA A 1065 -49.76 21.11 -11.90
N LYS A 1066 -49.29 22.36 -11.90
CA LYS A 1066 -48.66 23.04 -10.77
C LYS A 1066 -49.57 23.02 -9.53
N ARG A 1067 -48.99 22.74 -8.37
CA ARG A 1067 -49.03 23.64 -7.22
C ARG A 1067 -47.81 23.43 -6.35
#